data_AF-A0A7S8MXX6-F1
#
_entry.id   AF-A0A7S8MXX6-F1
#
_cell.length_a   1.000
_cell.length_b   1.000
_cell.length_c   1.000
_cell.angle_alpha   90.00
_cell.angle_beta   90.00
_cell.angle_gamma   90.00
#
_symmetry.space_group_name_H-M   'P 1'
#
loop_
_entity.id
_entity.type
_entity.pdbx_description
1 polymer ?
#
loop_
_entity_poly.entity_id
_entity_poly.type
_entity_poly.pdbx_seq_one_letter_code
_entity_poly.pdbx_strand_id
1 'polypeptide(L)'
;MADLSQFRPGNIVSDAVFFDAASMSEAEIQSFLESKVPSCRSGYTCLKDYYVQTRAISADAMCGAYSGGGVERASRVIYKVAQACGINPQVILVMLQKEQGLITSTAPSAWAYQAAMGQGCPDTAACDARYYGLFNQVYGGAWQMKRYANPPGTSNYFTWYAPGKTWNVRYHPNSACGSGQVFIENQATANLYYYTPYQPNAAALSAGYGLGDSCSSYGNRNFFNYFTDWFGPTDGSSLAGAPVGFVDSVDSSPGTLRVRGWALDPNSADSIDIHIYVNGVGKQAVADLPRPDLAPHYPNLGTAHGFDVTLSAPIWGQVDVCIYGINVGDGANRLLGCRTVASYGGSPIGYVDSVASGAGSVSVRGWTLDPDTVEPIDVHVYVGGKGFVTRADTSRRDVADSFPLYGDSHGFSTTVPAPSGYQSVCVYGINVRTGGNVLLGPCRNLFVEAATDPGTPPLGAVDSFEVRGDSVVARGWALDPDTPNPVAVHMYVGSSGAAYQADALRADVGRAYPGYGDRHGFDLQGTLPAGGAQVCIYAINDGQGANTLLGCRFLSPQGSTPPIGNIDSLDLQGNVVTVRGWAIDPDTEVPIRVHAYVAGSGSAHVADFPRRDLAAVFPAYGDAHGFVIQRTVPNAGAQVCLYAINDAPGDNSLLGCRFVVPASSSRAPIGSLDGITVSNGSVTVSGWAADPDTLDPIAVHVYVGSSGHVLEADLERPDVASAYPALGALHGFSGSVPVPAGARSVCAYAIDDTGNSNALLGCRPL
;
A
#
# COMPACT_ATOMS: atom_id res chain seq x y z
N MET A 1 -26.94 19.31 44.52
CA MET A 1 -28.00 18.64 43.77
C MET A 1 -27.93 17.17 44.07
N ALA A 2 -29.05 16.60 44.48
CA ALA A 2 -29.15 15.20 44.86
C ALA A 2 -28.70 14.30 43.70
N ASP A 3 -27.91 13.28 44.02
CA ASP A 3 -27.52 12.24 43.07
C ASP A 3 -28.65 11.19 42.99
N LEU A 4 -29.51 11.31 41.98
CA LEU A 4 -30.65 10.41 41.80
C LEU A 4 -30.26 8.98 41.41
N SER A 5 -28.98 8.70 41.10
CA SER A 5 -28.50 7.32 40.97
C SER A 5 -28.56 6.57 42.32
N GLN A 6 -28.59 7.31 43.44
CA GLN A 6 -28.72 6.77 44.79
C GLN A 6 -30.18 6.57 45.22
N PHE A 7 -31.17 6.96 44.38
CA PHE A 7 -32.58 6.72 44.69
C PHE A 7 -32.86 5.21 44.74
N ARG A 8 -33.25 4.73 45.92
CA ARG A 8 -33.66 3.33 46.11
C ARG A 8 -35.18 3.26 46.27
N PRO A 9 -35.93 2.70 45.30
CA PRO A 9 -37.39 2.63 45.37
C PRO A 9 -37.91 1.92 46.63
N GLY A 10 -37.14 0.95 47.15
CA GLY A 10 -37.47 0.17 48.35
C GLY A 10 -37.10 0.84 49.68
N ASN A 11 -36.24 1.85 49.65
CA ASN A 11 -35.77 2.61 50.81
C ASN A 11 -35.55 4.07 50.39
N ILE A 12 -36.66 4.79 50.17
CA ILE A 12 -36.64 6.21 49.79
C ILE A 12 -36.02 7.04 50.94
N VAL A 13 -36.38 6.65 52.17
CA VAL A 13 -35.86 7.20 53.42
C VAL A 13 -35.99 6.14 54.51
N SER A 14 -34.99 6.07 55.40
CA SER A 14 -34.95 5.08 56.47
C SER A 14 -35.90 5.46 57.61
N ASP A 15 -36.34 4.46 58.37
CA ASP A 15 -37.16 4.69 59.58
C ASP A 15 -36.42 5.56 60.60
N ALA A 16 -35.11 5.38 60.73
CA ALA A 16 -34.27 6.16 61.64
C ALA A 16 -34.31 7.65 61.29
N VAL A 17 -34.22 8.00 60.00
CA VAL A 17 -34.29 9.40 59.55
C VAL A 17 -35.72 9.93 59.63
N PHE A 18 -36.71 9.16 59.16
CA PHE A 18 -38.08 9.66 59.01
C PHE A 18 -38.81 9.92 60.33
N PHE A 19 -38.53 9.11 61.35
CA PHE A 19 -39.17 9.20 62.66
C PHE A 19 -38.31 9.91 63.72
N ASP A 20 -37.17 10.51 63.33
CA ASP A 20 -36.34 11.30 64.24
C ASP A 20 -36.91 12.71 64.47
N ALA A 21 -37.84 12.80 65.42
CA ALA A 21 -38.44 14.07 65.82
C ALA A 21 -37.44 15.07 66.42
N ALA A 22 -36.25 14.66 66.83
CA ALA A 22 -35.26 15.53 67.48
C ALA A 22 -34.30 16.22 66.48
N SER A 23 -34.37 15.89 65.19
CA SER A 23 -33.45 16.36 64.14
C SER A 23 -33.43 17.88 63.88
N MET A 24 -34.43 18.63 64.35
CA MET A 24 -34.39 20.10 64.36
C MET A 24 -35.14 20.69 65.56
N SER A 25 -34.57 21.72 66.16
CA SER A 25 -35.23 22.62 67.10
C SER A 25 -36.17 23.61 66.40
N GLU A 26 -37.08 24.24 67.15
CA GLU A 26 -37.95 25.32 66.66
C GLU A 26 -37.15 26.45 65.99
N ALA A 27 -36.01 26.82 66.58
CA ALA A 27 -35.14 27.88 66.07
C ALA A 27 -34.43 27.50 64.77
N GLU A 28 -33.98 26.26 64.63
CA GLU A 28 -33.37 25.76 63.39
C GLU A 28 -34.39 25.67 62.26
N ILE A 29 -35.62 25.23 62.56
CA ILE A 29 -36.72 25.23 61.58
C ILE A 29 -36.96 26.67 61.09
N GLN A 30 -37.01 27.62 62.02
CA GLN A 30 -37.21 29.02 61.66
C GLN A 30 -36.08 29.57 60.80
N SER A 31 -34.83 29.32 61.19
CA SER A 31 -33.64 29.75 60.45
C SER A 31 -33.61 29.14 59.04
N PHE A 32 -33.99 27.87 58.93
CA PHE A 32 -34.13 27.19 57.63
C PHE A 32 -35.16 27.89 56.73
N LEU A 33 -36.36 28.18 57.25
CA LEU A 33 -37.40 28.89 56.49
C LEU A 33 -36.94 30.28 56.03
N GLU A 34 -36.22 31.00 56.88
CA GLU A 34 -35.62 32.30 56.55
C GLU A 34 -34.54 32.18 55.47
N SER A 35 -33.72 31.13 55.50
CA SER A 35 -32.69 30.88 54.49
C SER A 35 -33.26 30.56 53.10
N LYS A 36 -34.42 29.90 53.02
CA LYS A 36 -35.03 29.51 51.74
C LYS A 36 -35.74 30.67 51.05
N VAL A 37 -36.27 31.62 51.82
CA VAL A 37 -36.92 32.83 51.29
C VAL A 37 -36.46 34.04 52.09
N PRO A 38 -35.29 34.64 51.78
CA PRO A 38 -34.80 35.81 52.51
C PRO A 38 -35.75 37.02 52.41
N SER A 39 -36.37 37.20 51.25
CA SER A 39 -37.33 38.28 50.97
C SER A 39 -38.66 37.74 50.46
N CYS A 40 -39.77 38.18 51.05
CA CYS A 40 -41.12 37.87 50.57
C CYS A 40 -41.60 38.94 49.56
N ARG A 41 -42.33 38.54 48.53
CA ARG A 41 -42.92 39.48 47.57
C ARG A 41 -43.93 40.38 48.30
N SER A 42 -43.86 41.68 48.04
CA SER A 42 -44.81 42.65 48.58
C SER A 42 -46.27 42.23 48.33
N GLY A 43 -47.10 42.30 49.36
CA GLY A 43 -48.51 41.87 49.32
C GLY A 43 -48.74 40.38 49.68
N TYR A 44 -47.69 39.59 49.89
CA TYR A 44 -47.77 38.20 50.31
C TYR A 44 -47.14 38.00 51.70
N THR A 45 -47.62 37.00 52.44
CA THR A 45 -46.98 36.54 53.68
C THR A 45 -46.34 35.19 53.39
N CYS A 46 -45.02 35.08 53.48
CA CYS A 46 -44.28 33.85 53.23
C CYS A 46 -44.27 32.96 54.48
N LEU A 47 -44.01 31.66 54.32
CA LEU A 47 -44.14 30.69 55.42
C LEU A 47 -43.30 31.07 56.65
N LYS A 48 -42.09 31.63 56.45
CA LYS A 48 -41.22 32.10 57.53
C LYS A 48 -41.86 33.16 58.44
N ASP A 49 -42.80 33.95 57.93
CA ASP A 49 -43.49 35.04 58.65
C ASP A 49 -44.96 34.72 58.93
N TYR A 50 -45.40 33.49 58.63
CA TYR A 50 -46.81 33.10 58.72
C TYR A 50 -47.19 32.68 60.15
N TYR A 51 -48.32 33.19 60.63
CA TYR A 51 -48.89 32.88 61.94
C TYR A 51 -50.29 32.28 61.77
N VAL A 52 -50.63 31.31 62.61
CA VAL A 52 -51.92 30.61 62.54
C VAL A 52 -52.46 30.33 63.93
N GLN A 53 -53.78 30.45 64.10
CA GLN A 53 -54.48 30.04 65.31
C GLN A 53 -54.45 28.51 65.43
N THR A 54 -53.98 27.99 66.56
CA THR A 54 -53.96 26.55 66.86
C THR A 54 -54.97 26.20 67.94
N ARG A 55 -55.30 24.91 68.04
CA ARG A 55 -56.14 24.36 69.12
C ARG A 55 -55.41 23.24 69.83
N ALA A 56 -55.76 22.99 71.09
CA ALA A 56 -55.31 21.80 71.78
C ALA A 56 -55.90 20.53 71.15
N ILE A 57 -55.10 19.47 71.05
CA ILE A 57 -55.53 18.16 70.56
C ILE A 57 -55.10 17.11 71.60
N SER A 58 -56.03 16.26 72.02
CA SER A 58 -55.75 15.15 72.93
C SER A 58 -54.92 14.08 72.22
N ALA A 59 -54.08 13.36 72.99
CA ALA A 59 -53.33 12.23 72.46
C ALA A 59 -54.25 11.11 71.95
N ASP A 60 -53.81 10.42 70.90
CA ASP A 60 -54.41 9.19 70.39
C ASP A 60 -53.32 8.18 69.98
N ALA A 61 -53.69 7.12 69.24
CA ALA A 61 -52.75 6.08 68.82
C ALA A 61 -51.72 6.54 67.76
N MET A 62 -51.94 7.70 67.11
CA MET A 62 -51.09 8.21 66.04
C MET A 62 -50.13 9.27 66.58
N CYS A 63 -50.64 10.22 67.38
CA CYS A 63 -49.86 11.32 67.94
C CYS A 63 -50.14 11.53 69.42
N GLY A 64 -49.13 11.97 70.17
CA GLY A 64 -49.26 12.53 71.50
C GLY A 64 -50.04 13.85 71.53
N ALA A 65 -50.31 14.36 72.73
CA ALA A 65 -51.11 15.56 72.90
C ALA A 65 -50.40 16.81 72.32
N TYR A 66 -51.12 17.60 71.53
CA TYR A 66 -50.66 18.90 71.06
C TYR A 66 -51.20 20.00 71.98
N SER A 67 -50.32 20.67 72.72
CA SER A 67 -50.71 21.79 73.60
C SER A 67 -50.85 23.09 72.79
N GLY A 68 -52.02 23.34 72.21
CA GLY A 68 -52.34 24.54 71.42
C GLY A 68 -53.23 25.54 72.16
N GLY A 69 -53.87 26.46 71.42
CA GLY A 69 -54.85 27.42 71.97
C GLY A 69 -54.49 28.89 71.82
N GLY A 70 -53.51 29.22 70.97
CA GLY A 70 -53.10 30.59 70.67
C GLY A 70 -52.67 30.76 69.22
N VAL A 71 -52.16 31.94 68.88
CA VAL A 71 -51.56 32.23 67.57
C VAL A 71 -50.09 31.80 67.59
N GLU A 72 -49.72 30.86 66.73
CA GLU A 72 -48.37 30.29 66.66
C GLU A 72 -47.74 30.52 65.28
N ARG A 73 -46.42 30.75 65.27
CA ARG A 73 -45.63 30.85 64.03
C ARG A 73 -45.56 29.47 63.35
N ALA A 74 -45.42 29.45 62.02
CA ALA A 74 -45.32 28.21 61.25
C ALA A 74 -44.23 27.26 61.75
N SER A 75 -43.04 27.76 62.09
CA SER A 75 -41.94 26.98 62.67
C SER A 75 -42.31 26.28 63.97
N ARG A 76 -43.01 26.99 64.86
CA ARG A 76 -43.52 26.44 66.13
C ARG A 76 -44.56 25.35 65.90
N VAL A 77 -45.46 25.55 64.94
CA VAL A 77 -46.44 24.53 64.54
C VAL A 77 -45.73 23.27 64.04
N ILE A 78 -44.77 23.41 63.11
CA ILE A 78 -43.99 22.30 62.56
C ILE A 78 -43.26 21.55 63.68
N TYR A 79 -42.55 22.28 64.55
CA TYR A 79 -41.81 21.70 65.67
C TYR A 79 -42.72 20.90 66.60
N LYS A 80 -43.81 21.51 67.07
CA LYS A 80 -44.70 20.85 68.05
C LYS A 80 -45.46 19.68 67.44
N VAL A 81 -45.82 19.74 66.16
CA VAL A 81 -46.43 18.59 65.45
C VAL A 81 -45.41 17.46 65.28
N ALA A 82 -44.17 17.78 64.92
CA ALA A 82 -43.08 16.80 64.84
C ALA A 82 -42.89 16.06 66.17
N GLN A 83 -42.83 16.80 67.29
CA GLN A 83 -42.76 16.21 68.62
C GLN A 83 -43.98 15.36 68.97
N ALA A 84 -45.19 15.87 68.71
CA ALA A 84 -46.43 15.17 69.04
C ALA A 84 -46.56 13.85 68.26
N CYS A 85 -46.26 13.84 66.96
CA CYS A 85 -46.45 12.66 66.12
C CYS A 85 -45.20 11.77 66.01
N GLY A 86 -44.05 12.20 66.52
CA GLY A 86 -42.79 11.46 66.38
C GLY A 86 -42.37 11.38 64.90
N ILE A 87 -42.34 12.52 64.21
CA ILE A 87 -41.96 12.65 62.80
C ILE A 87 -40.83 13.67 62.72
N ASN A 88 -39.83 13.41 61.87
CA ASN A 88 -38.73 14.33 61.63
C ASN A 88 -39.23 15.68 61.05
N PRO A 89 -38.92 16.84 61.66
CA PRO A 89 -39.28 18.16 61.13
C PRO A 89 -38.83 18.42 59.68
N GLN A 90 -37.67 17.91 59.27
CA GLN A 90 -37.14 17.98 57.91
C GLN A 90 -38.07 17.27 56.91
N VAL A 91 -38.66 16.14 57.30
CA VAL A 91 -39.68 15.44 56.49
C VAL A 91 -40.90 16.34 56.31
N ILE A 92 -41.39 16.98 57.36
CA ILE A 92 -42.55 17.90 57.28
C ILE A 92 -42.24 19.06 56.33
N LEU A 93 -41.04 19.65 56.43
CA LEU A 93 -40.59 20.73 55.55
C LEU A 93 -40.54 20.27 54.08
N VAL A 94 -39.96 19.10 53.80
CA VAL A 94 -39.92 18.53 52.44
C VAL A 94 -41.33 18.27 51.90
N MET A 95 -42.24 17.77 52.73
CA MET A 95 -43.61 17.52 52.32
C MET A 95 -44.34 18.83 51.98
N LEU A 96 -44.21 19.89 52.80
CA LEU A 96 -44.78 21.21 52.49
C LEU A 96 -44.26 21.77 51.15
N GLN A 97 -43.00 21.50 50.81
CA GLN A 97 -42.45 21.88 49.51
C GLN A 97 -43.01 21.02 48.38
N LYS A 98 -43.00 19.70 48.56
CA LYS A 98 -43.44 18.74 47.55
C LYS A 98 -44.90 18.97 47.16
N GLU A 99 -45.75 19.27 48.14
CA GLU A 99 -47.21 19.33 47.94
C GLU A 99 -47.70 20.70 47.46
N GLN A 100 -47.14 21.81 47.96
CA GLN A 100 -47.61 23.16 47.62
C GLN A 100 -46.49 24.14 47.21
N GLY A 101 -45.23 23.70 47.12
CA GLY A 101 -44.09 24.58 46.86
C GLY A 101 -43.87 25.62 47.96
N LEU A 102 -44.38 25.36 49.17
CA LEU A 102 -44.61 26.41 50.17
C LEU A 102 -43.31 26.89 50.84
N ILE A 103 -42.27 26.06 50.87
CA ILE A 103 -40.99 26.40 51.53
C ILE A 103 -40.23 27.46 50.73
N THR A 104 -40.21 27.35 49.40
CA THR A 104 -39.43 28.25 48.52
C THR A 104 -40.26 29.37 47.89
N SER A 105 -41.57 29.42 48.15
CA SER A 105 -42.45 30.40 47.51
C SER A 105 -42.27 31.80 48.10
N THR A 106 -41.99 32.77 47.23
CA THR A 106 -41.98 34.20 47.58
C THR A 106 -43.36 34.85 47.48
N ALA A 107 -44.36 34.13 46.95
CA ALA A 107 -45.72 34.62 46.73
C ALA A 107 -46.77 33.50 46.94
N PRO A 108 -46.82 32.88 48.13
CA PRO A 108 -47.71 31.75 48.38
C PRO A 108 -49.18 32.14 48.30
N SER A 109 -49.99 31.31 47.65
CA SER A 109 -51.43 31.53 47.52
C SER A 109 -52.16 31.18 48.81
N ALA A 110 -53.37 31.73 48.99
CA ALA A 110 -54.24 31.32 50.10
C ALA A 110 -54.52 29.80 50.08
N TRP A 111 -54.64 29.22 48.87
CA TRP A 111 -54.82 27.79 48.69
C TRP A 111 -53.63 26.97 49.21
N ALA A 112 -52.40 27.44 48.96
CA ALA A 112 -51.19 26.77 49.45
C ALA A 112 -51.15 26.69 50.99
N TYR A 113 -51.79 27.61 51.70
CA TYR A 113 -51.96 27.52 53.17
C TYR A 113 -53.17 26.67 53.58
N GLN A 114 -54.25 26.69 52.80
CA GLN A 114 -55.46 25.91 53.07
C GLN A 114 -55.22 24.40 52.90
N ALA A 115 -54.45 24.01 51.88
CA ALA A 115 -54.17 22.63 51.49
C ALA A 115 -52.66 22.31 51.53
N ALA A 116 -51.94 22.89 52.50
CA ALA A 116 -50.47 22.87 52.62
C ALA A 116 -49.79 21.51 52.45
N MET A 117 -50.43 20.41 52.82
CA MET A 117 -49.93 19.06 52.59
C MET A 117 -50.85 18.23 51.68
N GLY A 118 -52.03 18.73 51.28
CA GLY A 118 -53.03 17.91 50.56
C GLY A 118 -53.77 16.93 51.47
N GLN A 119 -53.70 17.09 52.80
CA GLN A 119 -54.44 16.25 53.73
C GLN A 119 -55.95 16.46 53.54
N GLY A 120 -56.68 15.36 53.32
CA GLY A 120 -58.12 15.40 53.08
C GLY A 120 -58.52 15.88 51.68
N CYS A 121 -57.59 15.87 50.72
CA CYS A 121 -57.81 16.24 49.32
C CYS A 121 -57.70 15.04 48.39
N PRO A 122 -58.76 14.23 48.20
CA PRO A 122 -58.73 13.12 47.25
C PRO A 122 -58.75 13.63 45.80
N ASP A 123 -58.06 12.93 44.89
CA ASP A 123 -57.98 13.33 43.47
C ASP A 123 -59.34 13.38 42.75
N THR A 124 -60.38 12.72 43.29
CA THR A 124 -61.69 12.57 42.66
C THR A 124 -62.81 13.36 43.36
N ALA A 125 -62.51 14.17 44.38
CA ALA A 125 -63.52 14.98 45.07
C ALA A 125 -62.91 16.27 45.64
N ALA A 126 -63.76 17.19 46.09
CA ALA A 126 -63.30 18.39 46.76
C ALA A 126 -62.58 18.06 48.08
N CYS A 127 -61.59 18.88 48.45
CA CYS A 127 -60.93 18.76 49.75
C CYS A 127 -61.94 18.94 50.89
N ASP A 128 -61.78 18.12 51.93
CA ASP A 128 -62.59 18.20 53.13
C ASP A 128 -62.18 19.41 53.98
N ALA A 129 -63.13 20.35 54.12
CA ALA A 129 -62.89 21.62 54.80
C ALA A 129 -62.45 21.48 56.27
N ARG A 130 -62.69 20.33 56.91
CA ARG A 130 -62.19 20.05 58.27
C ARG A 130 -60.67 20.10 58.37
N TYR A 131 -59.97 19.85 57.27
CA TYR A 131 -58.51 19.86 57.23
C TYR A 131 -57.94 21.21 56.75
N TYR A 132 -58.75 22.22 56.44
CA TYR A 132 -58.23 23.47 55.91
C TYR A 132 -57.38 24.26 56.92
N GLY A 133 -56.32 24.86 56.39
CA GLY A 133 -55.41 25.76 57.09
C GLY A 133 -54.13 25.08 57.56
N LEU A 134 -53.04 25.85 57.61
CA LEU A 134 -51.68 25.35 57.83
C LEU A 134 -51.57 24.41 59.04
N PHE A 135 -52.16 24.78 60.18
CA PHE A 135 -52.14 23.93 61.38
C PHE A 135 -52.81 22.56 61.15
N ASN A 136 -54.00 22.55 60.55
CA ASN A 136 -54.75 21.32 60.30
C ASN A 136 -54.06 20.44 59.25
N GLN A 137 -53.45 21.04 58.24
CA GLN A 137 -52.70 20.35 57.20
C GLN A 137 -51.42 19.71 57.75
N VAL A 138 -50.64 20.46 58.53
CA VAL A 138 -49.40 19.94 59.13
C VAL A 138 -49.70 18.85 60.17
N TYR A 139 -50.63 19.09 61.09
CA TYR A 139 -51.02 18.08 62.08
C TYR A 139 -51.64 16.84 61.41
N GLY A 140 -52.61 17.06 60.51
CA GLY A 140 -53.31 15.97 59.85
C GLY A 140 -52.42 15.14 58.92
N GLY A 141 -51.51 15.78 58.19
CA GLY A 141 -50.52 15.08 57.36
C GLY A 141 -49.56 14.23 58.19
N ALA A 142 -49.01 14.78 59.28
CA ALA A 142 -48.14 14.03 60.18
C ALA A 142 -48.88 12.87 60.87
N TRP A 143 -50.12 13.11 61.33
CA TRP A 143 -51.00 12.07 61.87
C TRP A 143 -51.26 10.96 60.84
N GLN A 144 -51.50 11.32 59.58
CA GLN A 144 -51.76 10.37 58.50
C GLN A 144 -50.54 9.47 58.22
N MET A 145 -49.32 10.02 58.28
CA MET A 145 -48.09 9.23 58.19
C MET A 145 -47.99 8.18 59.30
N LYS A 146 -48.43 8.51 60.52
CA LYS A 146 -48.49 7.53 61.63
C LYS A 146 -49.61 6.52 61.44
N ARG A 147 -50.76 6.96 60.92
CA ARG A 147 -51.90 6.08 60.64
C ARG A 147 -51.55 4.98 59.63
N TYR A 148 -50.70 5.27 58.63
CA TYR A 148 -50.28 4.27 57.62
C TYR A 148 -49.50 3.09 58.20
N ALA A 149 -48.89 3.23 59.38
CA ALA A 149 -48.23 2.13 60.08
C ALA A 149 -49.20 1.18 60.82
N ASN A 150 -50.52 1.42 60.74
CA ASN A 150 -51.55 0.68 61.49
C ASN A 150 -51.19 0.48 62.97
N PRO A 151 -51.00 1.57 63.75
CA PRO A 151 -50.59 1.46 65.15
C PRO A 151 -51.59 0.63 65.97
N PRO A 152 -51.13 -0.05 67.05
CA PRO A 152 -52.00 -0.87 67.89
C PRO A 152 -53.25 -0.13 68.37
N GLY A 153 -54.40 -0.82 68.37
CA GLY A 153 -55.68 -0.22 68.72
C GLY A 153 -56.42 0.45 67.56
N THR A 154 -55.89 0.38 66.33
CA THR A 154 -56.54 0.87 65.10
C THR A 154 -56.86 -0.26 64.11
N SER A 155 -57.63 0.02 63.06
CA SER A 155 -57.92 -0.97 62.01
C SER A 155 -56.69 -1.25 61.14
N ASN A 156 -56.46 -2.52 60.80
CA ASN A 156 -55.38 -2.95 59.91
C ASN A 156 -55.76 -2.74 58.43
N TYR A 157 -55.85 -1.48 58.00
CA TYR A 157 -56.36 -1.11 56.68
C TYR A 157 -55.23 -1.02 55.65
N PHE A 158 -54.13 -0.33 55.97
CA PHE A 158 -53.04 -0.05 55.03
C PHE A 158 -52.10 -1.25 54.92
N THR A 159 -52.39 -2.18 54.00
CA THR A 159 -51.66 -3.46 53.89
C THR A 159 -51.00 -3.70 52.53
N TRP A 160 -51.34 -2.91 51.51
CA TRP A 160 -50.92 -3.13 50.10
C TRP A 160 -49.58 -2.50 49.67
N TYR A 161 -48.82 -1.93 50.61
CA TYR A 161 -47.40 -1.55 50.50
C TYR A 161 -46.65 -1.88 51.80
N ALA A 162 -47.13 -2.88 52.56
CA ALA A 162 -46.56 -3.23 53.85
C ALA A 162 -45.05 -3.59 53.73
N PRO A 163 -44.20 -3.17 54.68
CA PRO A 163 -42.77 -3.48 54.67
C PRO A 163 -42.45 -4.98 54.69
N GLY A 164 -41.25 -5.33 54.24
CA GLY A 164 -40.75 -6.71 54.18
C GLY A 164 -41.31 -7.54 53.02
N LYS A 165 -41.93 -6.89 52.03
CA LYS A 165 -42.57 -7.55 50.88
C LYS A 165 -42.26 -6.82 49.58
N THR A 166 -42.28 -7.56 48.47
CA THR A 166 -42.19 -7.00 47.12
C THR A 166 -43.59 -6.67 46.59
N TRP A 167 -43.77 -5.43 46.14
CA TRP A 167 -45.02 -4.94 45.56
C TRP A 167 -44.78 -4.44 44.14
N ASN A 168 -45.79 -4.57 43.28
CA ASN A 168 -45.78 -3.94 41.95
C ASN A 168 -46.28 -2.50 42.08
N VAL A 169 -45.35 -1.56 42.25
CA VAL A 169 -45.68 -0.14 42.39
C VAL A 169 -45.79 0.48 40.99
N ARG A 170 -46.88 1.21 40.73
CA ARG A 170 -47.11 1.83 39.41
C ARG A 170 -46.15 3.00 39.16
N TYR A 171 -45.80 3.23 37.91
CA TYR A 171 -45.01 4.41 37.53
C TYR A 171 -45.86 5.67 37.37
N HIS A 172 -47.16 5.51 37.10
CA HIS A 172 -48.08 6.61 36.79
C HIS A 172 -49.54 6.19 37.09
N PRO A 173 -50.48 7.14 37.32
CA PRO A 173 -51.91 6.85 37.39
C PRO A 173 -52.46 6.11 36.17
N ASN A 174 -51.95 6.46 34.98
CA ASN A 174 -52.24 5.74 33.74
C ASN A 174 -51.66 4.33 33.80
N SER A 175 -52.52 3.32 33.83
CA SER A 175 -52.11 1.91 33.91
C SER A 175 -51.29 1.44 32.71
N ALA A 176 -51.40 2.10 31.54
CA ALA A 176 -50.60 1.78 30.36
C ALA A 176 -49.09 2.05 30.56
N CYS A 177 -48.72 2.89 31.53
CA CYS A 177 -47.33 3.16 31.90
C CYS A 177 -46.67 2.03 32.71
N GLY A 178 -47.46 1.02 33.12
CA GLY A 178 -46.96 -0.15 33.83
C GLY A 178 -46.55 0.10 35.29
N SER A 179 -45.82 -0.87 35.82
CA SER A 179 -45.35 -0.94 37.21
C SER A 179 -44.01 -1.65 37.31
N GLY A 180 -43.24 -1.37 38.35
CA GLY A 180 -42.01 -2.08 38.69
C GLY A 180 -42.14 -2.84 40.02
N GLN A 181 -41.38 -3.93 40.15
CA GLN A 181 -41.25 -4.65 41.42
C GLN A 181 -40.38 -3.87 42.40
N VAL A 182 -40.92 -3.57 43.57
CA VAL A 182 -40.23 -2.84 44.64
C VAL A 182 -40.33 -3.64 45.93
N PHE A 183 -39.19 -4.07 46.47
CA PHE A 183 -39.12 -4.60 47.83
C PHE A 183 -39.15 -3.43 48.81
N ILE A 184 -40.26 -3.26 49.55
CA ILE A 184 -40.41 -2.17 50.51
C ILE A 184 -39.70 -2.55 51.80
N GLU A 185 -38.58 -1.89 52.10
CA GLU A 185 -37.65 -2.29 53.15
C GLU A 185 -38.10 -1.83 54.54
N ASN A 186 -38.79 -0.70 54.64
CA ASN A 186 -39.10 -0.05 55.92
C ASN A 186 -40.45 0.69 55.90
N GLN A 187 -40.90 1.10 57.10
CA GLN A 187 -42.23 1.69 57.28
C GLN A 187 -42.33 3.11 56.74
N ALA A 188 -41.26 3.90 56.83
CA ALA A 188 -41.20 5.26 56.31
C ALA A 188 -41.40 5.30 54.78
N THR A 189 -40.73 4.41 54.06
CA THR A 189 -40.89 4.25 52.62
C THR A 189 -42.30 3.78 52.27
N ALA A 190 -42.88 2.84 53.04
CA ALA A 190 -44.27 2.42 52.87
C ALA A 190 -45.24 3.62 53.04
N ASN A 191 -45.03 4.47 54.05
CA ASN A 191 -45.84 5.65 54.30
C ASN A 191 -45.82 6.62 53.11
N LEU A 192 -44.66 6.85 52.49
CA LEU A 192 -44.53 7.69 51.30
C LEU A 192 -45.29 7.12 50.10
N TYR A 193 -45.31 5.80 49.90
CA TYR A 193 -46.13 5.19 48.85
C TYR A 193 -47.63 5.20 49.17
N TYR A 194 -48.04 5.12 50.43
CA TYR A 194 -49.45 5.33 50.78
C TYR A 194 -49.90 6.78 50.54
N TYR A 195 -48.99 7.73 50.77
CA TYR A 195 -49.25 9.15 50.53
C TYR A 195 -49.25 9.50 49.04
N THR A 196 -48.28 8.98 48.29
CA THR A 196 -48.10 9.23 46.85
C THR A 196 -47.79 7.90 46.14
N PRO A 197 -48.80 7.21 45.59
CA PRO A 197 -48.72 5.79 45.23
C PRO A 197 -48.06 5.51 43.87
N TYR A 198 -46.97 6.23 43.56
CA TYR A 198 -46.22 6.07 42.32
C TYR A 198 -44.71 6.12 42.57
N GLN A 199 -43.97 5.19 41.96
CA GLN A 199 -42.51 5.24 41.88
C GLN A 199 -42.09 6.02 40.62
N PRO A 200 -40.97 6.75 40.63
CA PRO A 200 -40.48 7.40 39.42
C PRO A 200 -40.00 6.35 38.40
N ASN A 201 -40.23 6.61 37.12
CA ASN A 201 -39.61 5.85 36.03
C ASN A 201 -38.20 6.40 35.72
N ALA A 202 -37.47 5.74 34.81
CA ALA A 202 -36.12 6.15 34.45
C ALA A 202 -36.05 7.59 33.92
N ALA A 203 -37.04 8.03 33.11
CA ALA A 203 -37.11 9.39 32.60
C ALA A 203 -37.31 10.43 33.71
N ALA A 204 -38.14 10.13 34.72
CA ALA A 204 -38.31 11.00 35.88
C ALA A 204 -37.01 11.13 36.70
N LEU A 205 -36.26 10.03 36.88
CA LEU A 205 -34.99 10.02 37.61
C LEU A 205 -33.88 10.76 36.85
N SER A 206 -33.77 10.59 35.53
CA SER A 206 -32.76 11.32 34.74
C SER A 206 -33.02 12.82 34.67
N ALA A 207 -34.28 13.24 34.77
CA ALA A 207 -34.67 14.64 34.68
C ALA A 207 -34.27 15.49 35.91
N GLY A 208 -33.86 14.90 37.04
CA GLY A 208 -33.53 15.68 38.25
C GLY A 208 -34.76 16.41 38.81
N TYR A 209 -34.70 17.74 38.82
CA TYR A 209 -35.83 18.63 39.12
C TYR A 209 -36.73 18.92 37.91
N GLY A 210 -36.29 18.58 36.70
CA GLY A 210 -37.01 18.80 35.45
C GLY A 210 -38.18 17.85 35.22
N LEU A 211 -38.78 17.99 34.04
CA LEU A 211 -39.87 17.15 33.54
C LEU A 211 -39.31 15.92 32.82
N GLY A 212 -39.90 14.76 33.09
CA GLY A 212 -39.63 13.52 32.36
C GLY A 212 -40.61 13.32 31.20
N ASP A 213 -40.87 12.08 30.85
CA ASP A 213 -41.84 11.68 29.82
C ASP A 213 -43.30 11.63 30.32
N SER A 214 -44.23 11.21 29.45
CA SER A 214 -45.66 11.10 29.77
C SER A 214 -46.01 10.03 30.81
N CYS A 215 -45.05 9.18 31.21
CA CYS A 215 -45.21 8.16 32.24
C CYS A 215 -44.46 8.49 33.53
N SER A 216 -43.93 9.72 33.63
CA SER A 216 -43.15 10.17 34.77
C SER A 216 -44.03 10.64 35.93
N SER A 217 -43.77 10.09 37.13
CA SER A 217 -44.33 10.59 38.39
C SER A 217 -43.23 11.18 39.27
N TYR A 218 -43.51 12.32 39.89
CA TYR A 218 -42.47 13.14 40.53
C TYR A 218 -42.49 13.15 42.05
N GLY A 219 -43.58 12.71 42.70
CA GLY A 219 -43.75 12.94 44.13
C GLY A 219 -42.64 12.33 45.00
N ASN A 220 -42.42 11.03 44.91
CA ASN A 220 -41.39 10.34 45.70
C ASN A 220 -39.96 10.70 45.26
N ARG A 221 -39.76 10.98 43.97
CA ARG A 221 -38.51 11.56 43.45
C ARG A 221 -38.22 12.92 44.08
N ASN A 222 -39.20 13.82 44.09
CA ASN A 222 -39.05 15.17 44.61
C ASN A 222 -38.82 15.14 46.12
N PHE A 223 -39.47 14.23 46.85
CA PHE A 223 -39.16 14.00 48.26
C PHE A 223 -37.67 13.70 48.45
N PHE A 224 -37.14 12.70 47.74
CA PHE A 224 -35.73 12.33 47.82
C PHE A 224 -34.79 13.48 47.44
N ASN A 225 -35.09 14.17 46.33
CA ASN A 225 -34.31 15.33 45.89
C ASN A 225 -34.23 16.42 46.96
N TYR A 226 -35.39 16.92 47.40
CA TYR A 226 -35.44 18.00 48.40
C TYR A 226 -34.81 17.58 49.72
N PHE A 227 -35.06 16.36 50.19
CA PHE A 227 -34.48 15.89 51.44
C PHE A 227 -32.95 15.82 51.33
N THR A 228 -32.44 15.19 50.27
CA THR A 228 -31.00 15.01 50.06
C THR A 228 -30.29 16.36 49.89
N ASP A 229 -30.87 17.27 49.11
CA ASP A 229 -30.26 18.58 48.86
C ASP A 229 -30.30 19.51 50.07
N TRP A 230 -31.27 19.36 50.98
CA TRP A 230 -31.42 20.26 52.11
C TRP A 230 -30.82 19.72 53.40
N PHE A 231 -30.82 18.40 53.59
CA PHE A 231 -30.57 17.78 54.89
C PHE A 231 -29.60 16.58 54.82
N GLY A 232 -29.20 16.13 53.63
CA GLY A 232 -28.25 15.03 53.45
C GLY A 232 -28.90 13.65 53.24
N PRO A 233 -28.13 12.56 53.33
CA PRO A 233 -28.55 11.21 52.95
C PRO A 233 -29.81 10.76 53.67
N THR A 234 -30.69 10.09 52.95
CA THR A 234 -31.97 9.59 53.47
C THR A 234 -31.84 8.26 54.22
N ASP A 235 -30.67 7.62 54.20
CA ASP A 235 -30.42 6.34 54.87
C ASP A 235 -29.91 6.45 56.30
N GLY A 236 -29.56 7.67 56.76
CA GLY A 236 -29.03 7.92 58.11
C GLY A 236 -27.51 7.81 58.21
N SER A 237 -26.80 7.61 57.10
CA SER A 237 -25.36 7.83 57.05
C SER A 237 -25.08 9.33 57.27
N SER A 238 -24.42 9.68 58.37
CA SER A 238 -24.11 11.08 58.67
C SER A 238 -23.06 11.61 57.70
N LEU A 239 -23.35 12.71 56.99
CA LEU A 239 -22.35 13.56 56.31
C LEU A 239 -21.47 14.35 57.30
N ALA A 240 -21.48 14.01 58.59
CA ALA A 240 -20.70 14.69 59.60
C ALA A 240 -19.21 14.40 59.39
N GLY A 241 -18.57 15.23 58.55
CA GLY A 241 -17.13 15.24 58.29
C GLY A 241 -16.70 15.14 56.83
N ALA A 242 -17.59 14.76 55.90
CA ALA A 242 -17.21 14.67 54.49
C ALA A 242 -17.20 16.04 53.78
N PRO A 243 -16.27 16.29 52.84
CA PRO A 243 -16.27 17.48 52.01
C PRO A 243 -17.60 17.73 51.29
N VAL A 244 -18.00 18.99 51.26
CA VAL A 244 -19.13 19.50 50.48
C VAL A 244 -18.62 20.48 49.44
N GLY A 245 -19.31 20.58 48.32
CA GLY A 245 -18.88 21.45 47.23
C GLY A 245 -19.79 21.38 46.03
N PHE A 246 -19.52 22.24 45.06
CA PHE A 246 -20.26 22.32 43.81
C PHE A 246 -19.34 22.72 42.66
N VAL A 247 -19.58 22.12 41.50
CA VAL A 247 -18.90 22.45 40.24
C VAL A 247 -19.74 23.48 39.50
N ASP A 248 -19.29 24.73 39.51
CA ASP A 248 -19.97 25.87 38.87
C ASP A 248 -19.96 25.72 37.34
N SER A 249 -18.79 25.42 36.75
CA SER A 249 -18.66 25.21 35.31
C SER A 249 -17.49 24.29 34.95
N VAL A 250 -17.63 23.62 33.80
CA VAL A 250 -16.54 22.97 33.07
C VAL A 250 -16.59 23.53 31.65
N ASP A 251 -15.77 24.54 31.39
CA ASP A 251 -15.72 25.27 30.14
C ASP A 251 -14.61 24.68 29.25
N SER A 252 -14.90 24.45 27.97
CA SER A 252 -13.96 23.87 27.01
C SER A 252 -13.59 24.88 25.93
N SER A 253 -12.31 24.90 25.56
CA SER A 253 -11.77 25.71 24.47
C SER A 253 -10.58 24.99 23.82
N PRO A 254 -10.12 25.40 22.62
CA PRO A 254 -8.92 24.82 22.00
C PRO A 254 -7.74 24.73 22.98
N GLY A 255 -7.23 23.51 23.14
CA GLY A 255 -6.13 23.15 24.03
C GLY A 255 -6.38 23.19 25.53
N THR A 256 -7.56 23.62 26.01
CA THR A 256 -7.79 23.79 27.46
C THR A 256 -9.19 23.44 27.95
N LEU A 257 -9.25 22.91 29.18
CA LEU A 257 -10.45 22.73 29.98
C LEU A 257 -10.33 23.61 31.23
N ARG A 258 -11.30 24.49 31.48
CA ARG A 258 -11.34 25.34 32.67
C ARG A 258 -12.46 24.89 33.60
N VAL A 259 -12.10 24.55 34.82
CA VAL A 259 -13.00 23.98 35.83
C VAL A 259 -13.13 24.96 36.99
N ARG A 260 -14.36 25.38 37.30
CA ARG A 260 -14.65 26.33 38.37
C ARG A 260 -15.66 25.77 39.36
N GLY A 261 -15.54 26.17 40.61
CA GLY A 261 -16.42 25.69 41.66
C GLY A 261 -15.96 26.09 43.06
N TRP A 262 -16.46 25.35 44.04
CA TRP A 262 -16.02 25.45 45.43
C TRP A 262 -16.07 24.09 46.12
N ALA A 263 -15.22 23.92 47.12
CA ALA A 263 -15.15 22.75 47.98
C ALA A 263 -14.68 23.17 49.36
N LEU A 264 -15.31 22.65 50.41
CA LEU A 264 -14.90 22.85 51.80
C LEU A 264 -15.16 21.57 52.60
N ASP A 265 -14.44 21.43 53.70
CA ASP A 265 -14.66 20.36 54.66
C ASP A 265 -15.22 20.95 55.97
N PRO A 266 -16.40 20.49 56.45
CA PRO A 266 -16.97 20.98 57.70
C PRO A 266 -16.06 20.81 58.94
N ASN A 267 -15.02 19.97 58.87
CA ASN A 267 -14.04 19.76 59.94
C ASN A 267 -12.87 20.75 59.91
N SER A 268 -12.73 21.57 58.87
CA SER A 268 -11.58 22.47 58.69
C SER A 268 -12.00 23.86 58.20
N ALA A 269 -11.49 24.90 58.86
CA ALA A 269 -11.57 26.27 58.34
C ALA A 269 -10.49 26.56 57.27
N ASP A 270 -9.45 25.72 57.19
CA ASP A 270 -8.44 25.81 56.15
C ASP A 270 -9.00 25.26 54.82
N SER A 271 -8.52 25.81 53.70
CA SER A 271 -8.84 25.32 52.36
C SER A 271 -8.44 23.86 52.19
N ILE A 272 -9.24 23.09 51.46
CA ILE A 272 -8.97 21.67 51.18
C ILE A 272 -8.44 21.43 49.77
N ASP A 273 -7.78 20.29 49.61
CA ASP A 273 -7.41 19.76 48.30
C ASP A 273 -8.66 19.35 47.51
N ILE A 274 -8.57 19.51 46.20
CA ILE A 274 -9.46 18.91 45.22
C ILE A 274 -8.66 18.06 44.23
N HIS A 275 -9.23 16.93 43.83
CA HIS A 275 -8.68 16.11 42.75
C HIS A 275 -9.60 16.17 41.54
N ILE A 276 -9.07 16.61 40.41
CA ILE A 276 -9.79 16.70 39.13
C ILE A 276 -9.29 15.58 38.23
N TYR A 277 -10.18 14.66 37.85
CA TYR A 277 -9.87 13.55 36.96
C TYR A 277 -10.43 13.83 35.57
N VAL A 278 -9.58 13.76 34.55
CA VAL A 278 -9.99 13.78 33.14
C VAL A 278 -9.75 12.38 32.56
N ASN A 279 -10.81 11.66 32.22
CA ASN A 279 -10.75 10.25 31.80
C ASN A 279 -9.90 9.36 32.75
N GLY A 280 -9.99 9.60 34.05
CA GLY A 280 -9.26 8.84 35.08
C GLY A 280 -7.83 9.32 35.37
N VAL A 281 -7.28 10.28 34.62
CA VAL A 281 -5.99 10.91 34.93
C VAL A 281 -6.22 12.10 35.87
N GLY A 282 -5.67 12.03 37.08
CA GLY A 282 -5.90 13.00 38.15
C GLY A 282 -4.91 14.16 38.15
N LYS A 283 -5.40 15.38 38.41
CA LYS A 283 -4.63 16.56 38.78
C LYS A 283 -5.11 17.08 40.14
N GLN A 284 -4.19 17.31 41.06
CA GLN A 284 -4.47 17.95 42.35
C GLN A 284 -4.49 19.49 42.19
N ALA A 285 -5.39 20.14 42.89
CA ALA A 285 -5.44 21.59 43.09
C ALA A 285 -6.01 21.90 44.48
N VAL A 286 -5.96 23.16 44.92
CA VAL A 286 -6.51 23.59 46.22
C VAL A 286 -7.72 24.49 45.97
N ALA A 287 -8.74 24.37 46.82
CA ALA A 287 -9.91 25.25 46.79
C ALA A 287 -9.68 26.47 47.69
N ASP A 288 -8.76 27.36 47.33
CA ASP A 288 -8.30 28.50 48.15
C ASP A 288 -8.84 29.88 47.71
N LEU A 289 -9.64 29.93 46.65
CA LEU A 289 -10.18 31.19 46.12
C LEU A 289 -11.33 31.74 46.98
N PRO A 290 -11.53 33.07 47.06
CA PRO A 290 -12.61 33.66 47.84
C PRO A 290 -14.03 33.33 47.31
N ARG A 291 -14.89 32.87 48.21
CA ARG A 291 -16.33 32.60 48.02
C ARG A 291 -17.17 33.18 49.17
N PRO A 292 -17.33 34.53 49.22
CA PRO A 292 -18.08 35.20 50.29
C PRO A 292 -19.55 34.78 50.38
N ASP A 293 -20.11 34.28 49.28
CA ASP A 293 -21.48 33.76 49.18
C ASP A 293 -21.72 32.53 50.08
N LEU A 294 -20.67 31.82 50.47
CA LEU A 294 -20.77 30.64 51.34
C LEU A 294 -20.86 31.00 52.83
N ALA A 295 -20.38 32.18 53.24
CA ALA A 295 -20.28 32.57 54.64
C ALA A 295 -21.60 32.53 55.43
N PRO A 296 -22.77 32.89 54.86
CA PRO A 296 -24.07 32.74 55.54
C PRO A 296 -24.49 31.29 55.78
N HIS A 297 -23.97 30.34 54.99
CA HIS A 297 -24.34 28.92 55.03
C HIS A 297 -23.36 28.08 55.87
N TYR A 298 -22.08 28.49 55.90
CA TYR A 298 -21.01 27.81 56.62
C TYR A 298 -20.28 28.79 57.55
N PRO A 299 -20.95 29.25 58.62
CA PRO A 299 -20.35 30.21 59.54
C PRO A 299 -19.11 29.61 60.21
N ASN A 300 -18.06 30.42 60.35
CA ASN A 300 -16.76 30.10 60.98
C ASN A 300 -15.73 29.32 60.13
N LEU A 301 -16.03 28.95 58.88
CA LEU A 301 -15.04 28.29 58.01
C LEU A 301 -14.24 29.27 57.13
N GLY A 302 -14.51 30.57 57.19
CA GLY A 302 -13.88 31.55 56.29
C GLY A 302 -14.43 31.48 54.87
N THR A 303 -13.77 32.17 53.93
CA THR A 303 -14.25 32.30 52.54
C THR A 303 -13.33 31.66 51.50
N ALA A 304 -12.16 31.15 51.88
CA ALA A 304 -11.17 30.63 50.94
C ALA A 304 -11.50 29.18 50.57
N HIS A 305 -12.56 28.98 49.78
CA HIS A 305 -13.14 27.66 49.46
C HIS A 305 -13.47 27.47 47.98
N GLY A 306 -13.09 28.43 47.11
CA GLY A 306 -13.32 28.37 45.68
C GLY A 306 -12.15 27.78 44.90
N PHE A 307 -12.40 27.29 43.69
CA PHE A 307 -11.34 26.87 42.76
C PHE A 307 -11.62 27.33 41.33
N ASP A 308 -10.54 27.61 40.60
CA ASP A 308 -10.54 27.92 39.16
C ASP A 308 -9.28 27.33 38.52
N VAL A 309 -9.42 26.18 37.87
CA VAL A 309 -8.29 25.37 37.41
C VAL A 309 -8.36 25.22 35.90
N THR A 310 -7.28 25.60 35.23
CA THR A 310 -7.08 25.28 33.80
C THR A 310 -6.25 24.01 33.65
N LEU A 311 -6.73 23.11 32.79
CA LEU A 311 -6.13 21.83 32.43
C LEU A 311 -5.85 21.83 30.93
N SER A 312 -4.84 21.09 30.50
CA SER A 312 -4.68 20.78 29.08
C SER A 312 -5.79 19.82 28.64
N ALA A 313 -6.42 20.09 27.50
CA ALA A 313 -7.32 19.15 26.86
C ALA A 313 -6.49 17.95 26.35
N PRO A 314 -6.78 16.70 26.76
CA PRO A 314 -5.85 15.58 26.46
C PRO A 314 -6.06 14.98 25.08
N ILE A 315 -7.29 15.02 24.55
CA ILE A 315 -7.70 14.38 23.30
C ILE A 315 -8.83 15.17 22.62
N TRP A 316 -9.06 14.87 21.35
CA TRP A 316 -10.22 15.33 20.60
C TRP A 316 -11.41 14.41 20.87
N GLY A 317 -12.55 14.97 21.25
CA GLY A 317 -13.80 14.22 21.46
C GLY A 317 -14.44 14.47 22.82
N GLN A 318 -15.24 13.53 23.32
CA GLN A 318 -15.89 13.68 24.63
C GLN A 318 -14.97 13.15 25.74
N VAL A 319 -14.86 13.90 26.84
CA VAL A 319 -14.12 13.48 28.04
C VAL A 319 -14.97 13.69 29.28
N ASP A 320 -14.79 12.81 30.26
CA ASP A 320 -15.39 12.96 31.58
C ASP A 320 -14.44 13.72 32.51
N VAL A 321 -14.95 14.81 33.07
CA VAL A 321 -14.25 15.64 34.07
C VAL A 321 -14.95 15.48 35.41
N CYS A 322 -14.31 14.79 36.34
CA CYS A 322 -14.84 14.49 37.67
C CYS A 322 -14.00 15.15 38.77
N ILE A 323 -14.66 15.91 39.64
CA ILE A 323 -14.01 16.68 40.70
C ILE A 323 -14.35 16.05 42.05
N TYR A 324 -13.34 15.74 42.84
CA TYR A 324 -13.47 15.23 44.20
C TYR A 324 -12.95 16.24 45.21
N GLY A 325 -13.67 16.45 46.30
CA GLY A 325 -13.18 17.12 47.50
C GLY A 325 -12.45 16.11 48.38
N ILE A 326 -11.26 16.46 48.82
CA ILE A 326 -10.41 15.60 49.64
C ILE A 326 -10.64 15.91 51.11
N ASN A 327 -10.99 14.88 51.88
CA ASN A 327 -11.39 14.98 53.28
C ASN A 327 -10.22 15.35 54.17
N VAL A 328 -10.48 16.23 55.13
CA VAL A 328 -9.55 16.57 56.21
C VAL A 328 -10.26 16.35 57.53
N GLY A 329 -9.86 15.32 58.28
CA GLY A 329 -10.52 14.93 59.53
C GLY A 329 -11.27 13.61 59.41
N ASP A 330 -12.38 13.47 60.13
CA ASP A 330 -13.25 12.30 60.05
C ASP A 330 -14.08 12.36 58.76
N GLY A 331 -14.39 11.22 58.15
CA GLY A 331 -15.16 11.19 56.90
C GLY A 331 -14.41 10.57 55.72
N ALA A 332 -14.93 10.78 54.52
CA ALA A 332 -14.39 10.21 53.28
C ALA A 332 -14.39 11.25 52.16
N ASN A 333 -13.43 11.12 51.23
CA ASN A 333 -13.38 11.94 50.02
C ASN A 333 -14.71 11.86 49.26
N ARG A 334 -15.16 12.99 48.70
CA ARG A 334 -16.48 13.09 48.07
C ARG A 334 -16.37 13.52 46.63
N LEU A 335 -17.05 12.80 45.73
CA LEU A 335 -17.31 13.30 44.37
C LEU A 335 -18.22 14.52 44.44
N LEU A 336 -17.73 15.69 44.03
CA LEU A 336 -18.49 16.94 44.04
C LEU A 336 -19.33 17.10 42.76
N GLY A 337 -18.82 16.59 41.65
CA GLY A 337 -19.55 16.54 40.38
C GLY A 337 -18.72 15.94 39.26
N CYS A 338 -19.42 15.31 38.31
CA CYS A 338 -18.88 14.91 37.02
C CYS A 338 -19.62 15.62 35.89
N ARG A 339 -18.91 15.97 34.83
CA ARG A 339 -19.45 16.51 33.59
C ARG A 339 -18.76 15.86 32.40
N THR A 340 -19.54 15.43 31.43
CA THR A 340 -19.04 15.05 30.10
C THR A 340 -19.01 16.30 29.24
N VAL A 341 -17.85 16.65 28.69
CA VAL A 341 -17.66 17.83 27.85
C VAL A 341 -16.89 17.48 26.58
N ALA A 342 -17.09 18.25 25.51
CA ALA A 342 -16.21 18.20 24.35
C ALA A 342 -14.81 18.71 24.75
N SER A 343 -13.78 18.05 24.26
CA SER A 343 -12.37 18.34 24.48
C SER A 343 -11.70 18.53 23.13
N TYR A 344 -10.85 19.56 23.08
CA TYR A 344 -10.15 20.02 21.88
C TYR A 344 -8.65 19.95 22.14
N GLY A 345 -8.07 18.76 22.12
CA GLY A 345 -6.64 18.57 22.30
C GLY A 345 -6.14 17.32 21.58
N GLY A 346 -4.88 16.99 21.76
CA GLY A 346 -4.22 15.86 21.10
C GLY A 346 -3.67 16.21 19.72
N SER A 347 -3.30 15.18 18.97
CA SER A 347 -2.54 15.32 17.73
C SER A 347 -3.24 16.11 16.61
N PRO A 348 -2.48 16.71 15.67
CA PRO A 348 -3.05 17.46 14.55
C PRO A 348 -3.95 16.60 13.66
N ILE A 349 -4.98 17.24 13.10
CA ILE A 349 -5.84 16.68 12.07
C ILE A 349 -5.61 17.44 10.77
N GLY A 350 -5.79 16.77 9.63
CA GLY A 350 -5.58 17.40 8.35
C GLY A 350 -5.64 16.43 7.19
N TYR A 351 -5.43 16.96 5.99
CA TYR A 351 -5.46 16.20 4.76
C TYR A 351 -4.54 16.82 3.71
N VAL A 352 -3.93 15.96 2.89
CA VAL A 352 -3.15 16.37 1.71
C VAL A 352 -4.05 16.29 0.48
N ASP A 353 -4.48 17.45 -0.04
CA ASP A 353 -5.36 17.53 -1.21
C ASP A 353 -4.66 17.05 -2.48
N SER A 354 -3.40 17.45 -2.67
CA SER A 354 -2.60 16.96 -3.80
C SER A 354 -1.10 17.03 -3.55
N VAL A 355 -0.40 16.10 -4.19
CA VAL A 355 1.06 16.10 -4.36
C VAL A 355 1.31 15.96 -5.85
N ALA A 356 2.07 16.87 -6.45
CA ALA A 356 2.42 16.83 -7.87
C ALA A 356 3.90 17.14 -8.07
N SER A 357 4.57 16.36 -8.93
CA SER A 357 5.91 16.68 -9.41
C SER A 357 5.88 17.77 -10.47
N GLY A 358 6.94 18.57 -10.49
CA GLY A 358 7.38 19.33 -11.63
C GLY A 358 8.89 19.12 -11.83
N ALA A 359 9.45 19.74 -12.86
CA ALA A 359 10.88 19.67 -13.11
C ALA A 359 11.67 20.21 -11.89
N GLY A 360 12.48 19.35 -11.27
CA GLY A 360 13.30 19.60 -10.09
C GLY A 360 12.53 19.97 -8.81
N SER A 361 11.23 19.72 -8.75
CA SER A 361 10.41 20.19 -7.63
C SER A 361 9.18 19.32 -7.36
N VAL A 362 8.64 19.46 -6.15
CA VAL A 362 7.36 18.88 -5.75
C VAL A 362 6.49 19.97 -5.16
N SER A 363 5.25 20.07 -5.65
CA SER A 363 4.21 20.92 -5.08
C SER A 363 3.27 20.08 -4.21
N VAL A 364 3.00 20.58 -3.00
CA VAL A 364 2.03 19.98 -2.08
C VAL A 364 1.04 21.04 -1.64
N ARG A 365 -0.23 20.66 -1.55
CA ARG A 365 -1.27 21.49 -0.95
C ARG A 365 -2.21 20.66 -0.11
N GLY A 366 -2.80 21.28 0.89
CA GLY A 366 -3.68 20.62 1.84
C GLY A 366 -4.14 21.58 2.93
N TRP A 367 -4.55 20.99 4.05
CA TRP A 367 -4.83 21.71 5.27
C TRP A 367 -4.44 20.86 6.48
N THR A 368 -4.13 21.52 7.59
CA THR A 368 -4.01 20.87 8.88
C THR A 368 -4.23 21.90 9.97
N LEU A 369 -4.83 21.46 11.07
CA LEU A 369 -4.96 22.22 12.30
C LEU A 369 -4.59 21.32 13.47
N ASP A 370 -4.08 21.94 14.54
CA ASP A 370 -3.83 21.27 15.81
C ASP A 370 -4.95 21.65 16.78
N PRO A 371 -5.72 20.68 17.31
CA PRO A 371 -6.73 20.94 18.32
C PRO A 371 -6.28 21.80 19.52
N ASP A 372 -4.99 21.76 19.85
CA ASP A 372 -4.45 22.48 21.00
C ASP A 372 -4.35 24.00 20.81
N THR A 373 -4.57 24.51 19.60
CA THR A 373 -4.40 25.93 19.29
C THR A 373 -5.31 26.41 18.16
N VAL A 374 -5.71 27.69 18.21
CA VAL A 374 -6.40 28.34 17.08
C VAL A 374 -5.42 28.88 16.03
N GLU A 375 -4.16 29.06 16.41
CA GLU A 375 -3.10 29.50 15.50
C GLU A 375 -2.75 28.41 14.48
N PRO A 376 -2.34 28.77 13.25
CA PRO A 376 -1.82 27.80 12.28
C PRO A 376 -0.64 27.01 12.87
N ILE A 377 -0.38 25.83 12.32
CA ILE A 377 0.78 25.01 12.70
C ILE A 377 1.79 24.87 11.57
N ASP A 378 2.96 24.34 11.91
CA ASP A 378 3.98 24.00 10.91
C ASP A 378 3.61 22.67 10.23
N VAL A 379 3.97 22.61 8.96
CA VAL A 379 3.84 21.43 8.11
C VAL A 379 5.23 21.07 7.61
N HIS A 380 5.66 19.84 7.89
CA HIS A 380 6.92 19.33 7.38
C HIS A 380 6.68 18.48 6.14
N VAL A 381 7.31 18.86 5.04
CA VAL A 381 7.31 18.13 3.77
C VAL A 381 8.66 17.45 3.62
N TYR A 382 8.68 16.12 3.66
CA TYR A 382 9.91 15.35 3.42
C TYR A 382 9.91 14.82 1.99
N VAL A 383 10.97 15.12 1.24
CA VAL A 383 11.19 14.63 -0.14
C VAL A 383 12.54 13.91 -0.18
N GLY A 384 12.55 12.61 -0.49
CA GLY A 384 13.79 11.82 -0.56
C GLY A 384 14.59 11.82 0.75
N GLY A 385 13.92 11.96 1.89
CA GLY A 385 14.52 12.07 3.23
C GLY A 385 14.93 13.48 3.65
N LYS A 386 14.92 14.47 2.74
CA LYS A 386 15.18 15.88 3.08
C LYS A 386 13.89 16.58 3.51
N GLY A 387 13.89 17.17 4.70
CA GLY A 387 12.76 17.90 5.26
C GLY A 387 12.73 19.39 4.86
N PHE A 388 11.54 19.89 4.58
CA PHE A 388 11.22 21.29 4.34
C PHE A 388 10.06 21.71 5.24
N VAL A 389 10.06 22.96 5.70
CA VAL A 389 9.02 23.49 6.59
C VAL A 389 8.18 24.51 5.83
N THR A 390 6.86 24.41 5.95
CA THR A 390 5.90 25.45 5.53
C THR A 390 4.91 25.69 6.66
N ARG A 391 4.23 26.83 6.65
CA ARG A 391 3.15 27.14 7.59
C ARG A 391 1.80 26.77 6.98
N ALA A 392 0.85 26.33 7.80
CA ALA A 392 -0.54 26.11 7.41
C ALA A 392 -1.38 27.39 7.57
N ASP A 393 -0.93 28.53 7.06
CA ASP A 393 -1.56 29.86 7.25
C ASP A 393 -2.38 30.35 6.04
N THR A 394 -2.63 29.48 5.06
CA THR A 394 -3.45 29.81 3.88
C THR A 394 -4.93 29.67 4.19
N SER A 395 -5.75 30.63 3.73
CA SER A 395 -7.20 30.60 3.93
C SER A 395 -7.87 29.37 3.28
N ARG A 396 -8.70 28.68 4.07
CA ARG A 396 -9.55 27.54 3.72
C ARG A 396 -10.91 27.67 4.40
N ARG A 397 -11.89 28.25 3.69
CA ARG A 397 -13.24 28.48 4.22
C ARG A 397 -13.98 27.18 4.54
N ASP A 398 -13.78 26.15 3.74
CA ASP A 398 -14.32 24.80 3.98
C ASP A 398 -13.87 24.20 5.31
N VAL A 399 -12.63 24.48 5.72
CA VAL A 399 -12.09 24.08 7.03
C VAL A 399 -12.75 24.92 8.13
N ALA A 400 -12.88 26.24 7.96
CA ALA A 400 -13.56 27.09 8.93
C ALA A 400 -15.04 26.71 9.14
N ASP A 401 -15.75 26.35 8.07
CA ASP A 401 -17.15 25.91 8.14
C ASP A 401 -17.29 24.59 8.93
N SER A 402 -16.29 23.70 8.81
CA SER A 402 -16.26 22.42 9.52
C SER A 402 -15.72 22.53 10.96
N PHE A 403 -14.84 23.51 11.20
CA PHE A 403 -14.16 23.74 12.47
C PHE A 403 -14.25 25.22 12.89
N PRO A 404 -15.45 25.73 13.25
CA PRO A 404 -15.67 27.18 13.43
C PRO A 404 -14.83 27.86 14.52
N LEU A 405 -14.34 27.10 15.50
CA LEU A 405 -13.50 27.62 16.59
C LEU A 405 -12.07 27.98 16.13
N TYR A 406 -11.62 27.51 14.98
CA TYR A 406 -10.23 27.61 14.53
C TYR A 406 -10.01 28.65 13.42
N GLY A 407 -11.07 29.07 12.74
CA GLY A 407 -10.97 29.99 11.60
C GLY A 407 -10.48 29.33 10.32
N ASP A 408 -10.14 30.14 9.30
CA ASP A 408 -9.80 29.65 7.96
C ASP A 408 -8.30 29.54 7.69
N SER A 409 -7.44 30.03 8.58
CA SER A 409 -5.98 30.07 8.39
C SER A 409 -5.32 28.74 8.76
N HIS A 410 -5.71 27.66 8.07
CA HIS A 410 -5.25 26.28 8.33
C HIS A 410 -4.88 25.50 7.04
N GLY A 411 -4.84 26.17 5.90
CA GLY A 411 -4.40 25.61 4.62
C GLY A 411 -2.88 25.73 4.43
N PHE A 412 -2.28 24.82 3.67
CA PHE A 412 -0.90 24.96 3.21
C PHE A 412 -0.82 24.73 1.69
N SER A 413 0.08 25.45 1.04
CA SER A 413 0.45 25.22 -0.36
C SER A 413 1.90 25.64 -0.55
N THR A 414 2.78 24.70 -0.88
CA THR A 414 4.21 24.97 -1.04
C THR A 414 4.81 24.14 -2.16
N THR A 415 5.84 24.69 -2.81
CA THR A 415 6.66 23.99 -3.79
C THR A 415 8.07 23.90 -3.25
N VAL A 416 8.60 22.69 -3.12
CA VAL A 416 9.92 22.42 -2.55
C VAL A 416 10.84 21.82 -3.61
N PRO A 417 12.15 22.13 -3.57
CA PRO A 417 13.12 21.47 -4.43
C PRO A 417 13.15 19.97 -4.20
N ALA A 418 13.26 19.20 -5.27
CA ALA A 418 13.27 17.75 -5.23
C ALA A 418 14.38 17.19 -6.13
N PRO A 419 15.15 16.19 -5.67
CA PRO A 419 16.08 15.49 -6.55
C PRO A 419 15.32 14.81 -7.69
N SER A 420 15.96 14.66 -8.86
CA SER A 420 15.37 13.91 -9.98
C SER A 420 15.22 12.42 -9.65
N GLY A 421 14.39 11.73 -10.43
CA GLY A 421 14.04 10.33 -10.21
C GLY A 421 12.89 10.14 -9.24
N TYR A 422 12.67 8.90 -8.78
CA TYR A 422 11.59 8.59 -7.85
C TYR A 422 11.86 9.13 -6.45
N GLN A 423 10.97 9.99 -5.98
CA GLN A 423 11.02 10.56 -4.65
C GLN A 423 9.83 10.09 -3.82
N SER A 424 10.11 9.72 -2.57
CA SER A 424 9.07 9.54 -1.57
C SER A 424 8.75 10.87 -0.92
N VAL A 425 7.47 11.24 -0.92
CA VAL A 425 6.95 12.50 -0.38
C VAL A 425 6.00 12.22 0.77
N CYS A 426 6.40 12.65 1.97
CA CYS A 426 5.60 12.51 3.19
C CYS A 426 5.31 13.90 3.77
N VAL A 427 4.06 14.17 4.13
CA VAL A 427 3.62 15.46 4.68
C VAL A 427 3.11 15.27 6.10
N TYR A 428 3.71 15.98 7.05
CA TYR A 428 3.37 15.88 8.47
C TYR A 428 2.82 17.20 9.00
N GLY A 429 1.74 17.14 9.78
CA GLY A 429 1.33 18.22 10.67
C GLY A 429 2.14 18.15 11.96
N ILE A 430 2.74 19.27 12.34
CA ILE A 430 3.61 19.35 13.52
C ILE A 430 2.81 19.80 14.73
N ASN A 431 2.82 18.95 15.75
CA ASN A 431 2.09 19.12 16.98
C ASN A 431 2.73 20.22 17.85
N VAL A 432 1.91 21.08 18.45
CA VAL A 432 2.40 22.17 19.30
C VAL A 432 2.26 21.91 20.79
N ARG A 433 1.48 20.90 21.21
CA ARG A 433 1.30 20.59 22.64
C ARG A 433 1.08 19.11 22.95
N THR A 434 -0.17 18.67 23.17
CA THR A 434 -0.50 17.30 23.59
C THR A 434 -0.60 16.38 22.38
N GLY A 435 -0.34 15.08 22.54
CA GLY A 435 -0.28 14.17 21.39
C GLY A 435 1.06 14.22 20.67
N GLY A 436 1.06 14.00 19.35
CA GLY A 436 2.29 13.89 18.55
C GLY A 436 2.07 14.24 17.08
N ASN A 437 3.17 14.40 16.34
CA ASN A 437 3.15 14.75 14.92
C ASN A 437 2.40 13.68 14.10
N VAL A 438 1.61 14.12 13.12
CA VAL A 438 0.75 13.23 12.32
C VAL A 438 1.15 13.26 10.87
N LEU A 439 1.28 12.08 10.27
CA LEU A 439 1.36 11.94 8.82
C LEU A 439 -0.03 12.23 8.24
N LEU A 440 -0.17 13.34 7.51
CA LEU A 440 -1.46 13.87 7.02
C LEU A 440 -2.08 13.06 5.87
N GLY A 441 -1.37 12.04 5.39
CA GLY A 441 -1.80 11.12 4.36
C GLY A 441 -0.67 10.14 4.02
N PRO A 442 -0.97 8.99 3.39
CA PRO A 442 0.07 8.04 3.01
C PRO A 442 1.15 8.73 2.16
N CYS A 443 2.42 8.42 2.42
CA CYS A 443 3.51 8.94 1.61
C CYS A 443 3.28 8.57 0.14
N ARG A 444 3.49 9.53 -0.76
CA ARG A 444 3.33 9.32 -2.20
C ARG A 444 4.70 9.17 -2.84
N ASN A 445 4.85 8.15 -3.68
CA ASN A 445 6.00 7.99 -4.54
C ASN A 445 5.65 8.54 -5.92
N LEU A 446 6.49 9.42 -6.44
CA LEU A 446 6.31 10.05 -7.74
C LEU A 446 7.66 10.30 -8.39
N PHE A 447 7.70 10.23 -9.72
CA PHE A 447 8.89 10.59 -10.49
C PHE A 447 8.99 12.11 -10.59
N VAL A 448 10.17 12.63 -10.24
CA VAL A 448 10.53 14.04 -10.38
C VAL A 448 11.48 14.13 -11.57
N GLU A 449 11.05 14.79 -12.64
CA GLU A 449 11.94 15.10 -13.76
C GLU A 449 13.05 16.04 -13.29
N ALA A 450 14.23 15.94 -13.88
CA ALA A 450 15.29 16.90 -13.58
C ALA A 450 14.91 18.31 -14.06
N ALA A 451 15.35 19.35 -13.34
CA ALA A 451 15.13 20.74 -13.75
C ALA A 451 15.77 21.04 -15.13
N THR A 452 16.85 20.34 -15.42
CA THR A 452 17.51 20.26 -16.73
C THR A 452 17.76 18.79 -17.00
N ASP A 453 17.44 18.34 -18.21
CA ASP A 453 17.70 16.99 -18.66
C ASP A 453 19.17 16.58 -18.43
N PRO A 454 19.44 15.52 -17.64
CA PRO A 454 20.79 15.06 -17.36
C PRO A 454 21.48 14.41 -18.57
N GLY A 455 20.70 13.98 -19.57
CA GLY A 455 21.20 13.28 -20.75
C GLY A 455 21.65 11.86 -20.45
N THR A 456 21.00 11.18 -19.50
CA THR A 456 21.33 9.82 -19.11
C THR A 456 20.91 8.88 -20.23
N PRO A 457 21.83 8.11 -20.86
CA PRO A 457 21.45 7.22 -21.95
C PRO A 457 20.42 6.18 -21.48
N PRO A 458 19.44 5.80 -22.32
CA PRO A 458 18.50 4.74 -22.02
C PRO A 458 19.20 3.42 -21.72
N LEU A 459 18.53 2.53 -21.01
CA LEU A 459 19.00 1.18 -20.74
C LEU A 459 17.94 0.15 -21.12
N GLY A 460 18.38 -1.07 -21.38
CA GLY A 460 17.50 -2.14 -21.82
C GLY A 460 18.28 -3.36 -22.28
N ALA A 461 17.54 -4.36 -22.76
CA ALA A 461 18.12 -5.56 -23.33
C ALA A 461 17.20 -6.14 -24.40
N VAL A 462 17.80 -6.83 -25.37
CA VAL A 462 17.10 -7.73 -26.27
C VAL A 462 17.13 -9.13 -25.64
N ASP A 463 15.96 -9.68 -25.35
CA ASP A 463 15.82 -11.02 -24.79
C ASP A 463 15.95 -12.10 -25.86
N SER A 464 15.34 -11.86 -27.03
CA SER A 464 15.37 -12.82 -28.12
C SER A 464 15.24 -12.16 -29.49
N PHE A 465 15.82 -12.85 -30.48
CA PHE A 465 15.48 -12.70 -31.89
C PHE A 465 14.92 -14.03 -32.36
N GLU A 466 13.66 -14.03 -32.82
CA GLU A 466 12.99 -15.18 -33.41
C GLU A 466 12.81 -14.94 -34.90
N VAL A 467 13.25 -15.88 -35.74
CA VAL A 467 13.04 -15.82 -37.20
C VAL A 467 12.00 -16.86 -37.60
N ARG A 468 11.00 -16.45 -38.38
CA ARG A 468 9.99 -17.33 -38.99
C ARG A 468 9.81 -16.95 -40.45
N GLY A 469 10.26 -17.80 -41.37
CA GLY A 469 10.37 -17.43 -42.78
C GLY A 469 11.33 -16.26 -42.95
N ASP A 470 10.87 -15.17 -43.56
CA ASP A 470 11.57 -13.89 -43.68
C ASP A 470 11.22 -12.88 -42.57
N SER A 471 10.29 -13.19 -41.67
CA SER A 471 9.96 -12.30 -40.55
C SER A 471 10.93 -12.51 -39.39
N VAL A 472 11.45 -11.40 -38.87
CA VAL A 472 12.14 -11.36 -37.57
C VAL A 472 11.23 -10.71 -36.54
N VAL A 473 11.18 -11.32 -35.35
CA VAL A 473 10.58 -10.77 -34.15
C VAL A 473 11.67 -10.56 -33.11
N ALA A 474 11.81 -9.33 -32.60
CA ALA A 474 12.74 -8.99 -31.54
C ALA A 474 11.96 -8.62 -30.28
N ARG A 475 12.21 -9.33 -29.17
CA ARG A 475 11.58 -9.06 -27.88
C ARG A 475 12.59 -8.58 -26.86
N GLY A 476 12.15 -7.72 -25.95
CA GLY A 476 13.00 -7.19 -24.91
C GLY A 476 12.32 -6.07 -24.14
N TRP A 477 13.12 -5.18 -23.57
CA TRP A 477 12.65 -4.03 -22.83
C TRP A 477 13.63 -2.87 -22.93
N ALA A 478 13.12 -1.65 -22.75
CA ALA A 478 13.90 -0.42 -22.72
C ALA A 478 13.23 0.60 -21.80
N LEU A 479 14.03 1.33 -21.02
CA LEU A 479 13.60 2.46 -20.21
C LEU A 479 14.65 3.56 -20.26
N ASP A 480 14.23 4.79 -20.03
CA ASP A 480 15.13 5.93 -19.89
C ASP A 480 15.08 6.44 -18.44
N PRO A 481 16.22 6.52 -17.74
CA PRO A 481 16.26 7.02 -16.37
C PRO A 481 15.69 8.42 -16.15
N ASP A 482 15.58 9.22 -17.21
CA ASP A 482 15.17 10.61 -17.15
C ASP A 482 13.65 10.80 -17.26
N THR A 483 12.89 9.72 -17.55
CA THR A 483 11.43 9.74 -17.68
C THR A 483 10.75 8.46 -17.16
N PRO A 484 9.55 8.52 -16.55
CA PRO A 484 8.81 7.31 -16.19
C PRO A 484 8.02 6.75 -17.37
N ASN A 485 7.96 7.48 -18.49
CA ASN A 485 7.15 7.12 -19.65
C ASN A 485 7.87 6.09 -20.53
N PRO A 486 7.13 5.24 -21.27
CA PRO A 486 7.73 4.30 -22.21
C PRO A 486 8.48 5.05 -23.32
N VAL A 487 9.74 4.68 -23.54
CA VAL A 487 10.60 5.30 -24.55
C VAL A 487 10.45 4.69 -25.94
N ALA A 488 10.90 5.43 -26.95
CA ALA A 488 10.94 4.91 -28.31
C ALA A 488 12.06 3.87 -28.47
N VAL A 489 11.79 2.84 -29.28
CA VAL A 489 12.76 1.80 -29.64
C VAL A 489 12.78 1.68 -31.15
N HIS A 490 13.97 1.76 -31.74
CA HIS A 490 14.17 1.61 -33.17
C HIS A 490 14.76 0.25 -33.50
N MET A 491 14.18 -0.42 -34.49
CA MET A 491 14.74 -1.61 -35.11
C MET A 491 15.29 -1.24 -36.49
N TYR A 492 16.57 -1.53 -36.70
CA TYR A 492 17.22 -1.41 -37.99
C TYR A 492 17.49 -2.80 -38.56
N VAL A 493 16.94 -3.09 -39.74
CA VAL A 493 17.24 -4.28 -40.54
C VAL A 493 18.08 -3.84 -41.73
N GLY A 494 19.41 -4.03 -41.64
CA GLY A 494 20.36 -3.43 -42.58
C GLY A 494 20.31 -1.90 -42.50
N SER A 495 20.05 -1.24 -43.63
CA SER A 495 19.89 0.23 -43.69
C SER A 495 18.45 0.71 -43.48
N SER A 496 17.48 -0.20 -43.34
CA SER A 496 16.07 0.14 -43.15
C SER A 496 15.73 0.23 -41.66
N GLY A 497 15.19 1.35 -41.21
CA GLY A 497 14.84 1.59 -39.80
C GLY A 497 13.35 1.79 -39.60
N ALA A 498 12.80 1.24 -38.51
CA ALA A 498 11.42 1.45 -38.06
C ALA A 498 11.39 1.81 -36.57
N ALA A 499 10.50 2.73 -36.20
CA ALA A 499 10.34 3.24 -34.84
C ALA A 499 9.10 2.63 -34.18
N TYR A 500 9.25 2.24 -32.92
CA TYR A 500 8.22 1.63 -32.08
C TYR A 500 8.30 2.25 -30.69
N GLN A 501 7.35 1.90 -29.82
CA GLN A 501 7.34 2.30 -28.42
C GLN A 501 7.49 1.07 -27.53
N ALA A 502 8.26 1.19 -26.45
CA ALA A 502 8.44 0.11 -25.48
C ALA A 502 7.26 0.05 -24.48
N ASP A 503 6.01 0.02 -24.93
CA ASP A 503 4.83 0.09 -24.05
C ASP A 503 4.21 -1.29 -23.71
N ALA A 504 4.84 -2.39 -24.14
CA ALA A 504 4.39 -3.74 -23.84
C ALA A 504 4.65 -4.09 -22.36
N LEU A 505 3.81 -4.97 -21.81
CA LEU A 505 3.88 -5.37 -20.39
C LEU A 505 5.07 -6.29 -20.11
N ARG A 506 5.89 -5.91 -19.14
CA ARG A 506 7.04 -6.63 -18.58
C ARG A 506 7.06 -6.45 -17.06
N ALA A 507 6.24 -7.25 -16.36
CA ALA A 507 6.13 -7.19 -14.90
C ALA A 507 7.43 -7.56 -14.17
N ASP A 508 8.34 -8.29 -14.81
CA ASP A 508 9.68 -8.53 -14.31
C ASP A 508 10.55 -7.26 -14.32
N VAL A 509 10.45 -6.44 -15.37
CA VAL A 509 11.11 -5.14 -15.48
C VAL A 509 10.48 -4.16 -14.48
N GLY A 510 9.15 -4.08 -14.41
CA GLY A 510 8.48 -3.28 -13.40
C GLY A 510 8.83 -3.71 -11.98
N ARG A 511 9.05 -4.99 -11.70
CA ARG A 511 9.54 -5.45 -10.38
C ARG A 511 11.00 -5.07 -10.11
N ALA A 512 11.86 -5.10 -11.14
CA ALA A 512 13.26 -4.70 -11.02
C ALA A 512 13.42 -3.16 -10.91
N TYR A 513 12.48 -2.42 -11.53
CA TYR A 513 12.43 -0.97 -11.58
C TYR A 513 11.02 -0.48 -11.16
N PRO A 514 10.64 -0.62 -9.86
CA PRO A 514 9.26 -0.43 -9.37
C PRO A 514 8.65 0.94 -9.67
N GLY A 515 9.46 1.98 -9.64
CA GLY A 515 9.05 3.29 -10.11
C GLY A 515 9.41 3.41 -11.58
N TYR A 516 8.76 2.73 -12.50
CA TYR A 516 8.75 3.04 -13.95
C TYR A 516 7.50 2.38 -14.53
N GLY A 517 7.03 1.31 -13.88
CA GLY A 517 5.82 0.58 -14.21
C GLY A 517 6.15 -0.62 -15.09
N ASP A 518 5.12 -1.37 -15.46
CA ASP A 518 5.31 -2.61 -16.22
C ASP A 518 5.39 -2.35 -17.73
N ARG A 519 5.11 -1.14 -18.22
CA ARG A 519 5.02 -0.81 -19.65
C ARG A 519 6.34 -0.32 -20.21
N HIS A 520 7.35 -1.18 -20.19
CA HIS A 520 8.69 -0.90 -20.70
C HIS A 520 9.21 -2.03 -21.62
N GLY A 521 8.33 -2.94 -22.03
CA GLY A 521 8.65 -4.04 -22.93
C GLY A 521 8.46 -3.68 -24.40
N PHE A 522 9.14 -4.39 -25.28
CA PHE A 522 8.89 -4.33 -26.72
C PHE A 522 8.75 -5.73 -27.34
N ASP A 523 7.91 -5.81 -28.37
CA ASP A 523 7.76 -6.95 -29.28
C ASP A 523 7.72 -6.37 -30.71
N LEU A 524 8.88 -6.33 -31.35
CA LEU A 524 9.11 -5.63 -32.61
C LEU A 524 9.09 -6.64 -33.76
N GLN A 525 8.42 -6.32 -34.85
CA GLN A 525 8.38 -7.16 -36.04
C GLN A 525 8.99 -6.46 -37.26
N GLY A 526 9.93 -7.13 -37.93
CA GLY A 526 10.58 -6.68 -39.15
C GLY A 526 10.66 -7.78 -40.21
N THR A 527 11.07 -7.40 -41.41
CA THR A 527 11.25 -8.32 -42.55
C THR A 527 12.73 -8.36 -42.96
N LEU A 528 13.30 -9.55 -43.06
CA LEU A 528 14.67 -9.82 -43.47
C LEU A 528 14.77 -9.84 -45.00
N PRO A 529 15.73 -9.13 -45.62
CA PRO A 529 15.98 -9.25 -47.05
C PRO A 529 16.56 -10.64 -47.40
N ALA A 530 16.45 -11.01 -48.68
CA ALA A 530 17.11 -12.21 -49.21
C ALA A 530 18.63 -12.13 -48.96
N GLY A 531 19.19 -13.17 -48.31
CA GLY A 531 20.59 -13.19 -47.85
C GLY A 531 20.80 -12.80 -46.38
N GLY A 532 19.76 -12.35 -45.69
CA GLY A 532 19.84 -11.91 -44.30
C GLY A 532 20.36 -10.50 -44.15
N ALA A 533 20.28 -9.98 -42.92
CA ALA A 533 20.76 -8.66 -42.57
C ALA A 533 21.20 -8.59 -41.11
N GLN A 534 22.03 -7.60 -40.80
CA GLN A 534 22.25 -7.22 -39.41
C GLN A 534 20.98 -6.54 -38.88
N VAL A 535 20.42 -7.10 -37.81
CA VAL A 535 19.27 -6.53 -37.09
C VAL A 535 19.79 -5.92 -35.80
N CYS A 536 19.62 -4.61 -35.64
CA CYS A 536 20.07 -3.85 -34.47
C CYS A 536 18.88 -3.15 -33.81
N ILE A 537 18.78 -3.27 -32.49
CA ILE A 537 17.75 -2.61 -31.68
C ILE A 537 18.39 -1.49 -30.87
N TYR A 538 17.86 -0.29 -30.98
CA TYR A 538 18.29 0.90 -30.23
C TYR A 538 17.15 1.42 -29.36
N ALA A 539 17.42 1.71 -28.09
CA ALA A 539 16.57 2.56 -27.27
C ALA A 539 16.91 4.03 -27.58
N ILE A 540 15.88 4.84 -27.79
CA ILE A 540 15.99 6.24 -28.18
C ILE A 540 15.76 7.11 -26.95
N ASN A 541 16.73 7.99 -26.67
CA ASN A 541 16.63 8.95 -25.59
C ASN A 541 15.57 10.01 -25.94
N ASP A 542 14.73 10.38 -24.98
CA ASP A 542 13.65 11.34 -25.19
C ASP A 542 14.06 12.80 -24.98
N GLY A 543 15.37 13.06 -24.80
CA GLY A 543 15.93 14.39 -24.65
C GLY A 543 17.41 14.54 -25.07
N GLN A 544 18.26 15.13 -24.23
CA GLN A 544 19.66 15.48 -24.49
C GLN A 544 20.61 14.31 -24.20
N GLY A 545 20.50 13.20 -24.91
CA GLY A 545 21.34 12.03 -24.63
C GLY A 545 21.80 11.29 -25.89
N ALA A 546 22.71 10.35 -25.68
CA ALA A 546 23.01 9.36 -26.71
C ALA A 546 21.95 8.25 -26.68
N ASN A 547 21.55 7.79 -27.86
CA ASN A 547 20.75 6.56 -27.99
C ASN A 547 21.60 5.34 -27.59
N THR A 548 20.96 4.32 -27.03
CA THR A 548 21.65 3.10 -26.57
C THR A 548 21.40 1.94 -27.51
N LEU A 549 22.45 1.32 -28.04
CA LEU A 549 22.35 0.04 -28.75
C LEU A 549 22.08 -1.08 -27.75
N LEU A 550 20.90 -1.68 -27.79
CA LEU A 550 20.49 -2.78 -26.91
C LEU A 550 21.05 -4.14 -27.37
N GLY A 551 21.22 -4.29 -28.68
CA GLY A 551 21.78 -5.51 -29.25
C GLY A 551 21.72 -5.53 -30.78
N CYS A 552 22.71 -6.18 -31.38
CA CYS A 552 22.74 -6.46 -32.81
C CYS A 552 22.95 -7.96 -33.05
N ARG A 553 22.26 -8.52 -34.03
CA ARG A 553 22.51 -9.89 -34.50
C ARG A 553 22.34 -9.97 -36.00
N PHE A 554 23.28 -10.64 -36.68
CA PHE A 554 23.04 -11.03 -38.06
C PHE A 554 22.03 -12.16 -38.09
N LEU A 555 20.94 -11.96 -38.83
CA LEU A 555 19.85 -12.91 -38.95
C LEU A 555 19.55 -13.14 -40.42
N SER A 556 19.41 -14.40 -40.79
CA SER A 556 18.98 -14.82 -42.12
C SER A 556 17.59 -15.47 -42.01
N PRO A 557 16.78 -15.43 -43.09
CA PRO A 557 15.57 -16.23 -43.17
C PRO A 557 15.82 -17.71 -42.83
N GLN A 558 14.85 -18.39 -42.21
CA GLN A 558 14.99 -19.82 -41.92
C GLN A 558 14.80 -20.67 -43.19
N GLY A 559 15.85 -21.43 -43.57
CA GLY A 559 15.81 -22.54 -44.52
C GLY A 559 16.35 -22.24 -45.92
N SER A 560 17.65 -22.50 -46.14
CA SER A 560 18.14 -22.93 -47.47
C SER A 560 18.89 -24.26 -47.29
N THR A 561 18.51 -25.29 -48.02
CA THR A 561 19.21 -26.57 -48.05
C THR A 561 20.27 -26.50 -49.15
N PRO A 562 21.58 -26.71 -48.87
CA PRO A 562 22.59 -26.64 -49.92
C PRO A 562 22.28 -27.61 -51.07
N PRO A 563 22.55 -27.24 -52.33
CA PRO A 563 22.33 -28.13 -53.46
C PRO A 563 23.06 -29.45 -53.29
N ILE A 564 22.45 -30.53 -53.77
CA ILE A 564 23.08 -31.83 -53.88
C ILE A 564 23.40 -32.12 -55.35
N GLY A 565 24.45 -32.89 -55.59
CA GLY A 565 24.80 -33.27 -56.95
C GLY A 565 26.04 -34.14 -56.99
N ASN A 566 26.35 -34.63 -58.17
CA ASN A 566 27.51 -35.47 -58.39
C ASN A 566 28.13 -35.24 -59.76
N ILE A 567 29.44 -35.49 -59.87
CA ILE A 567 30.14 -35.66 -61.15
C ILE A 567 30.16 -37.15 -61.48
N ASP A 568 29.50 -37.52 -62.57
CA ASP A 568 29.41 -38.92 -63.01
C ASP A 568 30.61 -39.31 -63.87
N SER A 569 31.00 -38.45 -64.81
CA SER A 569 32.19 -38.65 -65.64
C SER A 569 32.92 -37.35 -65.92
N LEU A 570 34.22 -37.49 -66.17
CA LEU A 570 35.09 -36.42 -66.59
C LEU A 570 36.02 -36.98 -67.66
N ASP A 571 35.68 -36.68 -68.91
CA ASP A 571 36.29 -37.28 -70.09
C ASP A 571 37.11 -36.22 -70.83
N LEU A 572 38.42 -36.45 -70.97
CA LEU A 572 39.32 -35.53 -71.66
C LEU A 572 39.61 -36.06 -73.07
N GLN A 573 39.29 -35.26 -74.09
CA GLN A 573 39.60 -35.56 -75.49
C GLN A 573 40.37 -34.38 -76.09
N GLY A 574 41.63 -34.63 -76.50
CA GLY A 574 42.55 -33.55 -76.84
C GLY A 574 42.71 -32.60 -75.65
N ASN A 575 42.46 -31.31 -75.88
CA ASN A 575 42.47 -30.27 -74.83
C ASN A 575 41.07 -29.88 -74.33
N VAL A 576 40.01 -30.64 -74.64
CA VAL A 576 38.65 -30.36 -74.18
C VAL A 576 38.23 -31.40 -73.15
N VAL A 577 37.90 -30.95 -71.94
CA VAL A 577 37.26 -31.77 -70.92
C VAL A 577 35.74 -31.68 -71.06
N THR A 578 35.09 -32.83 -71.15
CA THR A 578 33.63 -32.98 -71.05
C THR A 578 33.30 -33.53 -69.68
N VAL A 579 32.57 -32.78 -68.87
CA VAL A 579 32.11 -33.17 -67.53
C VAL A 579 30.62 -33.46 -67.58
N ARG A 580 30.22 -34.62 -67.10
CA ARG A 580 28.81 -35.03 -66.99
C ARG A 580 28.44 -35.24 -65.53
N GLY A 581 27.23 -34.86 -65.17
CA GLY A 581 26.74 -35.03 -63.81
C GLY A 581 25.32 -34.54 -63.66
N TRP A 582 24.95 -34.22 -62.43
CA TRP A 582 23.65 -33.68 -62.09
C TRP A 582 23.71 -32.81 -60.84
N ALA A 583 22.74 -31.90 -60.72
CA ALA A 583 22.59 -31.04 -59.55
C ALA A 583 21.10 -30.74 -59.30
N ILE A 584 20.69 -30.87 -58.05
CA ILE A 584 19.35 -30.57 -57.55
C ILE A 584 19.51 -29.66 -56.34
N ASP A 585 18.66 -28.64 -56.26
CA ASP A 585 18.54 -27.81 -55.07
C ASP A 585 17.24 -28.16 -54.36
N PRO A 586 17.26 -28.63 -53.11
CA PRO A 586 16.05 -28.96 -52.39
C PRO A 586 15.12 -27.76 -52.15
N ASP A 587 15.60 -26.53 -52.37
CA ASP A 587 14.84 -25.30 -52.23
C ASP A 587 14.05 -24.92 -53.51
N THR A 588 14.28 -25.61 -54.64
CA THR A 588 13.56 -25.36 -55.92
C THR A 588 13.38 -26.60 -56.79
N GLU A 589 12.20 -26.74 -57.42
CA GLU A 589 11.93 -27.80 -58.42
C GLU A 589 12.47 -27.44 -59.83
N VAL A 590 13.03 -26.23 -60.00
CA VAL A 590 13.57 -25.77 -61.28
C VAL A 590 15.05 -26.16 -61.41
N PRO A 591 15.54 -26.54 -62.60
CA PRO A 591 16.96 -26.78 -62.83
C PRO A 591 17.85 -25.59 -62.40
N ILE A 592 18.84 -25.88 -61.55
CA ILE A 592 19.75 -24.87 -60.99
C ILE A 592 21.00 -24.64 -61.83
N ARG A 593 21.75 -23.58 -61.50
CA ARG A 593 23.04 -23.29 -62.16
C ARG A 593 24.17 -24.18 -61.63
N VAL A 594 25.08 -24.57 -62.50
CA VAL A 594 26.35 -25.24 -62.18
C VAL A 594 27.49 -24.41 -62.74
N HIS A 595 28.40 -23.98 -61.87
CA HIS A 595 29.60 -23.24 -62.25
C HIS A 595 30.79 -24.19 -62.38
N ALA A 596 31.44 -24.18 -63.55
CA ALA A 596 32.68 -24.90 -63.79
C ALA A 596 33.87 -23.93 -63.80
N TYR A 597 34.94 -24.27 -63.10
CA TYR A 597 36.18 -23.49 -63.03
C TYR A 597 37.35 -24.32 -63.57
N VAL A 598 38.08 -23.78 -64.54
CA VAL A 598 39.29 -24.40 -65.11
C VAL A 598 40.42 -23.38 -65.05
N ALA A 599 41.50 -23.69 -64.32
CA ALA A 599 42.65 -22.79 -64.14
C ALA A 599 42.26 -21.36 -63.68
N GLY A 600 41.26 -21.28 -62.79
CA GLY A 600 40.72 -20.00 -62.28
C GLY A 600 39.71 -19.30 -63.21
N SER A 601 39.48 -19.80 -64.43
CA SER A 601 38.45 -19.27 -65.34
C SER A 601 37.10 -19.96 -65.11
N GLY A 602 36.09 -19.21 -64.67
CA GLY A 602 34.72 -19.70 -64.40
C GLY A 602 33.77 -19.64 -65.62
N SER A 603 32.79 -20.55 -65.69
CA SER A 603 31.66 -20.50 -66.62
C SER A 603 30.40 -21.01 -65.93
N ALA A 604 29.25 -20.38 -66.16
CA ALA A 604 27.96 -20.81 -65.62
C ALA A 604 27.15 -21.61 -66.65
N HIS A 605 26.52 -22.69 -66.22
CA HIS A 605 25.65 -23.57 -66.99
C HIS A 605 24.37 -23.84 -66.20
N VAL A 606 23.29 -24.28 -66.85
CA VAL A 606 22.07 -24.74 -66.17
C VAL A 606 22.04 -26.26 -66.23
N ALA A 607 21.63 -26.92 -65.15
CA ALA A 607 21.54 -28.38 -65.09
C ALA A 607 20.21 -28.89 -65.67
N ASP A 608 19.88 -28.56 -66.91
CA ASP A 608 18.60 -28.91 -67.56
C ASP A 608 18.66 -30.16 -68.46
N PHE A 609 19.76 -30.92 -68.43
CA PHE A 609 19.94 -32.09 -69.29
C PHE A 609 19.10 -33.29 -68.78
N PRO A 610 18.29 -33.96 -69.63
CA PRO A 610 17.40 -35.04 -69.20
C PRO A 610 18.12 -36.27 -68.61
N ARG A 611 17.67 -36.71 -67.42
CA ARG A 611 18.17 -37.85 -66.66
C ARG A 611 17.02 -38.64 -66.02
N ARG A 612 16.51 -39.63 -66.75
CA ARG A 612 15.37 -40.46 -66.33
C ARG A 612 15.64 -41.29 -65.08
N ASP A 613 16.90 -41.64 -64.85
CA ASP A 613 17.37 -42.30 -63.63
C ASP A 613 17.21 -41.41 -62.39
N LEU A 614 17.41 -40.09 -62.53
CA LEU A 614 17.18 -39.15 -61.43
C LEU A 614 15.70 -38.94 -61.15
N ALA A 615 14.85 -38.84 -62.18
CA ALA A 615 13.40 -38.76 -61.99
C ALA A 615 12.81 -39.98 -61.27
N ALA A 616 13.47 -41.14 -61.35
CA ALA A 616 13.07 -42.34 -60.61
C ALA A 616 13.47 -42.29 -59.12
N VAL A 617 14.57 -41.62 -58.79
CA VAL A 617 15.09 -41.50 -57.40
C VAL A 617 14.56 -40.24 -56.70
N PHE A 618 14.33 -39.16 -57.44
CA PHE A 618 13.84 -37.86 -56.99
C PHE A 618 12.61 -37.42 -57.81
N PRO A 619 11.44 -38.06 -57.63
CA PRO A 619 10.29 -37.87 -58.52
C PRO A 619 9.71 -36.46 -58.56
N ALA A 620 9.87 -35.69 -57.47
CA ALA A 620 9.35 -34.33 -57.37
C ALA A 620 10.05 -33.32 -58.31
N TYR A 621 11.28 -33.60 -58.72
CA TYR A 621 12.11 -32.68 -59.51
C TYR A 621 12.05 -32.96 -61.03
N GLY A 622 11.51 -34.10 -61.45
CA GLY A 622 11.48 -34.48 -62.87
C GLY A 622 12.86 -34.89 -63.41
N ASP A 623 13.00 -34.97 -64.74
CA ASP A 623 14.23 -35.47 -65.39
C ASP A 623 15.22 -34.37 -65.80
N ALA A 624 14.84 -33.08 -65.73
CA ALA A 624 15.66 -31.96 -66.19
C ALA A 624 16.64 -31.45 -65.11
N HIS A 625 17.51 -32.33 -64.60
CA HIS A 625 18.48 -31.99 -63.53
C HIS A 625 19.93 -32.45 -63.80
N GLY A 626 20.22 -32.96 -65.01
CA GLY A 626 21.57 -33.33 -65.44
C GLY A 626 22.34 -32.14 -66.03
N PHE A 627 23.66 -32.26 -66.13
CA PHE A 627 24.48 -31.32 -66.90
C PHE A 627 25.52 -32.05 -67.76
N VAL A 628 25.87 -31.43 -68.90
CA VAL A 628 27.00 -31.80 -69.75
C VAL A 628 27.77 -30.53 -70.08
N ILE A 629 28.96 -30.37 -69.51
CA ILE A 629 29.75 -29.14 -69.57
C ILE A 629 31.06 -29.43 -70.31
N GLN A 630 31.35 -28.66 -71.36
CA GLN A 630 32.63 -28.73 -72.08
C GLN A 630 33.49 -27.51 -71.77
N ARG A 631 34.75 -27.73 -71.43
CA ARG A 631 35.74 -26.66 -71.19
C ARG A 631 37.08 -27.02 -71.80
N THR A 632 37.80 -26.03 -72.32
CA THR A 632 39.19 -26.21 -72.75
C THR A 632 40.12 -26.19 -71.54
N VAL A 633 41.01 -27.16 -71.47
CA VAL A 633 42.08 -27.28 -70.47
C VAL A 633 43.39 -26.80 -71.10
N PRO A 634 44.15 -25.92 -70.43
CA PRO A 634 45.49 -25.54 -70.89
C PRO A 634 46.40 -26.76 -71.10
N ASN A 635 47.34 -26.68 -72.04
CA ASN A 635 48.25 -27.79 -72.36
C ASN A 635 49.13 -28.22 -71.16
N ALA A 636 49.38 -27.33 -70.21
CA ALA A 636 50.08 -27.65 -68.96
C ALA A 636 49.23 -28.43 -67.93
N GLY A 637 47.96 -28.69 -68.25
CA GLY A 637 46.96 -29.21 -67.34
C GLY A 637 46.35 -28.14 -66.43
N ALA A 638 45.17 -28.44 -65.89
CA ALA A 638 44.51 -27.58 -64.91
C ALA A 638 43.58 -28.37 -63.98
N GLN A 639 43.34 -27.79 -62.80
CA GLN A 639 42.27 -28.23 -61.92
C GLN A 639 40.92 -27.79 -62.49
N VAL A 640 39.99 -28.74 -62.58
CA VAL A 640 38.60 -28.56 -63.01
C VAL A 640 37.73 -28.78 -61.79
N CYS A 641 37.05 -27.73 -61.33
CA CYS A 641 36.14 -27.77 -60.17
C CYS A 641 34.72 -27.40 -60.59
N LEU A 642 33.72 -28.15 -60.14
CA LEU A 642 32.31 -27.84 -60.37
C LEU A 642 31.60 -27.51 -59.06
N TYR A 643 30.80 -26.45 -59.06
CA TYR A 643 29.95 -26.04 -57.96
C TYR A 643 28.49 -25.99 -58.42
N ALA A 644 27.60 -26.66 -57.70
CA ALA A 644 26.16 -26.42 -57.81
C ALA A 644 25.83 -25.11 -57.08
N ILE A 645 25.15 -24.21 -57.76
CA ILE A 645 24.83 -22.88 -57.26
C ILE A 645 23.45 -22.92 -56.64
N ASN A 646 23.37 -22.51 -55.37
CA ASN A 646 22.13 -22.45 -54.63
C ASN A 646 21.21 -21.39 -55.26
N ASP A 647 19.97 -21.76 -55.55
CA ASP A 647 18.95 -20.86 -56.10
C ASP A 647 18.34 -19.98 -54.98
N ALA A 648 18.43 -20.42 -53.73
CA ALA A 648 18.15 -19.67 -52.52
C ALA A 648 19.45 -19.07 -51.90
N PRO A 649 19.34 -18.13 -50.94
CA PRO A 649 20.51 -17.62 -50.23
C PRO A 649 21.11 -18.70 -49.31
N GLY A 650 22.30 -19.18 -49.64
CA GLY A 650 22.99 -20.25 -48.90
C GLY A 650 24.34 -20.62 -49.51
N ASP A 651 25.00 -21.65 -48.96
CA ASP A 651 26.27 -22.14 -49.50
C ASP A 651 26.06 -22.85 -50.85
N ASN A 652 26.98 -22.60 -51.78
CA ASN A 652 27.11 -23.39 -53.01
C ASN A 652 27.81 -24.72 -52.68
N SER A 653 27.39 -25.81 -53.33
CA SER A 653 27.96 -27.12 -53.08
C SER A 653 29.06 -27.46 -54.09
N LEU A 654 30.28 -27.74 -53.61
CA LEU A 654 31.34 -28.29 -54.45
C LEU A 654 30.96 -29.73 -54.86
N LEU A 655 30.71 -29.94 -56.15
CA LEU A 655 30.41 -31.27 -56.71
C LEU A 655 31.68 -32.13 -56.86
N GLY A 656 32.83 -31.48 -57.04
CA GLY A 656 34.12 -32.13 -57.07
C GLY A 656 35.18 -31.32 -57.83
N CYS A 657 36.45 -31.63 -57.56
CA CYS A 657 37.61 -31.10 -58.27
C CYS A 657 38.50 -32.24 -58.77
N ARG A 658 38.95 -32.18 -60.02
CA ARG A 658 39.96 -33.10 -60.57
C ARG A 658 40.99 -32.35 -61.40
N PHE A 659 42.24 -32.74 -61.27
CA PHE A 659 43.32 -32.24 -62.13
C PHE A 659 43.36 -33.08 -63.41
N VAL A 660 43.40 -32.43 -64.57
CA VAL A 660 43.50 -33.10 -65.87
C VAL A 660 44.55 -32.46 -66.76
N VAL A 661 45.23 -33.28 -67.55
CA VAL A 661 46.31 -32.89 -68.47
C VAL A 661 46.00 -33.44 -69.87
N PRO A 662 45.84 -32.59 -70.91
CA PRO A 662 45.64 -33.02 -72.30
C PRO A 662 46.73 -33.97 -72.80
N ALA A 663 46.35 -35.12 -73.34
CA ALA A 663 47.26 -36.06 -73.99
C ALA A 663 47.65 -35.53 -75.39
N SER A 664 48.52 -34.53 -75.44
CA SER A 664 49.17 -34.09 -76.69
C SER A 664 50.58 -33.56 -76.44
N SER A 665 51.43 -34.42 -75.88
CA SER A 665 52.87 -34.29 -76.06
C SER A 665 53.44 -35.70 -76.10
N SER A 666 53.72 -36.21 -77.30
CA SER A 666 54.79 -37.20 -77.41
C SER A 666 56.04 -36.54 -76.81
N ARG A 667 56.64 -37.18 -75.82
CA ARG A 667 57.84 -36.72 -75.15
C ARG A 667 59.02 -37.25 -75.94
N ALA A 668 59.86 -36.35 -76.44
CA ALA A 668 61.05 -36.75 -77.20
C ALA A 668 61.87 -37.79 -76.40
N PRO A 669 62.47 -38.77 -77.08
CA PRO A 669 63.34 -39.74 -76.45
C PRO A 669 64.42 -39.07 -75.62
N ILE A 670 64.75 -39.67 -74.49
CA ILE A 670 65.83 -39.25 -73.61
C ILE A 670 66.94 -40.29 -73.65
N GLY A 671 68.18 -39.86 -73.46
CA GLY A 671 69.30 -40.79 -73.46
C GLY A 671 70.64 -40.08 -73.45
N SER A 672 71.69 -40.87 -73.55
CA SER A 672 73.08 -40.39 -73.55
C SER A 672 73.98 -41.30 -74.38
N LEU A 673 74.91 -40.68 -75.11
CA LEU A 673 76.07 -41.38 -75.66
C LEU A 673 77.20 -41.38 -74.63
N ASP A 674 77.35 -42.50 -73.92
CA ASP A 674 78.25 -42.61 -72.78
C ASP A 674 79.71 -42.79 -73.21
N GLY A 675 79.97 -43.51 -74.30
CA GLY A 675 81.33 -43.79 -74.74
C GLY A 675 81.45 -44.12 -76.22
N ILE A 676 82.60 -43.74 -76.79
CA ILE A 676 83.05 -44.21 -78.11
C ILE A 676 84.48 -44.75 -78.01
N THR A 677 84.78 -45.85 -78.69
CA THR A 677 86.13 -46.42 -78.78
C THR A 677 86.43 -46.78 -80.23
N VAL A 678 87.49 -46.20 -80.79
CA VAL A 678 87.90 -46.45 -82.18
C VAL A 678 88.97 -47.54 -82.21
N SER A 679 88.76 -48.58 -83.01
CA SER A 679 89.77 -49.64 -83.23
C SER A 679 89.60 -50.29 -84.60
N ASN A 680 90.70 -50.61 -85.29
CA ASN A 680 90.71 -51.40 -86.52
C ASN A 680 89.64 -51.02 -87.58
N GLY A 681 89.49 -49.72 -87.87
CA GLY A 681 88.58 -49.24 -88.91
C GLY A 681 87.10 -49.27 -88.54
N SER A 682 86.76 -49.51 -87.27
CA SER A 682 85.42 -49.38 -86.72
C SER A 682 85.41 -48.55 -85.44
N VAL A 683 84.24 -48.05 -85.09
CA VAL A 683 83.97 -47.34 -83.83
C VAL A 683 82.90 -48.11 -83.08
N THR A 684 83.21 -48.48 -81.85
CA THR A 684 82.23 -49.04 -80.92
C THR A 684 81.62 -47.90 -80.14
N VAL A 685 80.29 -47.80 -80.15
CA VAL A 685 79.52 -46.84 -79.36
C VAL A 685 78.74 -47.56 -78.27
N SER A 686 78.56 -46.91 -77.14
CA SER A 686 77.70 -47.41 -76.05
C SER A 686 76.99 -46.27 -75.35
N GLY A 687 75.77 -46.52 -74.89
CA GLY A 687 74.96 -45.54 -74.20
C GLY A 687 73.63 -46.11 -73.74
N TRP A 688 72.65 -45.24 -73.57
CA TRP A 688 71.26 -45.62 -73.31
C TRP A 688 70.29 -44.66 -73.98
N ALA A 689 69.10 -45.13 -74.29
CA ALA A 689 68.02 -44.37 -74.88
C ALA A 689 66.67 -44.97 -74.47
N ALA A 690 65.72 -44.12 -74.09
CA ALA A 690 64.35 -44.52 -73.78
C ALA A 690 63.38 -43.46 -74.29
N ASP A 691 62.25 -43.88 -74.83
CA ASP A 691 61.13 -42.97 -75.11
C ASP A 691 60.18 -42.99 -73.90
N PRO A 692 59.93 -41.86 -73.22
CA PRO A 692 59.02 -41.85 -72.07
C PRO A 692 57.60 -42.34 -72.39
N ASP A 693 57.20 -42.39 -73.66
CA ASP A 693 55.86 -42.78 -74.10
C ASP A 693 55.69 -44.30 -74.35
N THR A 694 56.80 -45.06 -74.33
CA THR A 694 56.78 -46.52 -74.42
C THR A 694 57.68 -47.17 -73.35
N LEU A 695 57.39 -48.42 -73.02
CA LEU A 695 58.27 -49.23 -72.16
C LEU A 695 59.15 -50.18 -72.98
N ASP A 696 58.89 -50.30 -74.28
CA ASP A 696 59.65 -51.15 -75.18
C ASP A 696 60.99 -50.48 -75.55
N PRO A 697 62.06 -51.26 -75.80
CA PRO A 697 63.31 -50.72 -76.33
C PRO A 697 63.10 -49.96 -77.65
N ILE A 698 63.80 -48.84 -77.80
CA ILE A 698 63.72 -48.01 -79.01
C ILE A 698 64.97 -48.14 -79.88
N ALA A 699 64.82 -47.79 -81.17
CA ALA A 699 65.94 -47.77 -82.09
C ALA A 699 66.88 -46.59 -81.81
N VAL A 700 68.18 -46.82 -81.94
CA VAL A 700 69.23 -45.80 -81.86
C VAL A 700 69.99 -45.77 -83.18
N HIS A 701 69.89 -44.66 -83.90
CA HIS A 701 70.60 -44.46 -85.15
C HIS A 701 71.95 -43.81 -84.90
N VAL A 702 73.01 -44.52 -85.29
CA VAL A 702 74.41 -44.09 -85.17
C VAL A 702 74.91 -43.69 -86.55
N TYR A 703 75.29 -42.43 -86.70
CA TYR A 703 75.82 -41.87 -87.93
C TYR A 703 77.33 -41.66 -87.82
N VAL A 704 78.09 -42.25 -88.73
CA VAL A 704 79.53 -42.07 -88.87
C VAL A 704 79.79 -41.36 -90.19
N GLY A 705 80.06 -40.05 -90.15
CA GLY A 705 80.01 -39.20 -91.34
C GLY A 705 78.58 -39.15 -91.91
N SER A 706 78.40 -39.54 -93.18
CA SER A 706 77.08 -39.63 -93.84
C SER A 706 76.46 -41.02 -93.82
N SER A 707 77.13 -42.02 -93.24
CA SER A 707 76.64 -43.41 -93.17
C SER A 707 75.90 -43.66 -91.86
N GLY A 708 74.66 -44.12 -91.93
CA GLY A 708 73.81 -44.41 -90.76
C GLY A 708 73.65 -45.91 -90.51
N HIS A 709 73.67 -46.30 -89.24
CA HIS A 709 73.52 -47.67 -88.76
C HIS A 709 72.53 -47.71 -87.60
N VAL A 710 71.73 -48.77 -87.51
CA VAL A 710 70.69 -48.90 -86.48
C VAL A 710 71.15 -49.88 -85.41
N LEU A 711 71.04 -49.48 -84.16
CA LEU A 711 71.14 -50.31 -82.97
C LEU A 711 69.80 -50.30 -82.24
N GLU A 712 69.57 -51.25 -81.36
CA GLU A 712 68.41 -51.30 -80.47
C GLU A 712 68.87 -51.06 -79.04
N ALA A 713 68.09 -50.32 -78.25
CA ALA A 713 68.40 -50.01 -76.87
C ALA A 713 67.89 -51.08 -75.90
N ASP A 714 68.16 -52.35 -76.17
CA ASP A 714 67.58 -53.50 -75.47
C ASP A 714 68.48 -54.10 -74.37
N LEU A 715 69.62 -53.47 -74.07
CA LEU A 715 70.55 -53.94 -73.04
C LEU A 715 70.17 -53.43 -71.65
N GLU A 716 70.48 -54.21 -70.61
CA GLU A 716 70.19 -53.81 -69.23
C GLU A 716 71.10 -52.67 -68.73
N ARG A 717 70.47 -51.64 -68.17
CA ARG A 717 71.08 -50.50 -67.47
C ARG A 717 70.37 -50.25 -66.14
N PRO A 718 70.73 -51.00 -65.08
CA PRO A 718 70.10 -50.86 -63.76
C PRO A 718 70.24 -49.46 -63.15
N ASP A 719 71.28 -48.73 -63.51
CA ASP A 719 71.49 -47.33 -63.13
C ASP A 719 70.44 -46.39 -63.75
N VAL A 720 70.08 -46.62 -65.01
CA VAL A 720 69.00 -45.89 -65.70
C VAL A 720 67.65 -46.25 -65.09
N ALA A 721 67.40 -47.54 -64.80
CA ALA A 721 66.20 -47.95 -64.08
C ALA A 721 66.11 -47.31 -62.69
N SER A 722 67.23 -47.12 -62.00
CA SER A 722 67.22 -46.44 -60.69
C SER A 722 66.90 -44.94 -60.81
N ALA A 723 67.36 -44.29 -61.87
CA ALA A 723 67.09 -42.86 -62.12
C ALA A 723 65.69 -42.62 -62.71
N TYR A 724 65.18 -43.58 -63.48
CA TYR A 724 63.87 -43.57 -64.13
C TYR A 724 63.11 -44.87 -63.85
N PRO A 725 62.62 -45.09 -62.60
CA PRO A 725 62.04 -46.37 -62.17
C PRO A 725 60.85 -46.87 -62.98
N ALA A 726 60.11 -45.96 -63.62
CA ALA A 726 58.94 -46.29 -64.41
C ALA A 726 59.28 -46.93 -65.78
N LEU A 727 60.50 -46.75 -66.29
CA LEU A 727 60.89 -47.21 -67.64
C LEU A 727 61.47 -48.63 -67.66
N GLY A 728 61.94 -49.14 -66.52
CA GLY A 728 62.62 -50.43 -66.46
C GLY A 728 64.10 -50.37 -66.88
N ALA A 729 64.77 -51.52 -66.96
CA ALA A 729 66.23 -51.58 -67.17
C ALA A 729 66.67 -51.78 -68.62
N LEU A 730 65.79 -52.22 -69.52
CA LEU A 730 66.14 -52.60 -70.89
C LEU A 730 66.14 -51.38 -71.82
N HIS A 731 67.10 -50.47 -71.62
CA HIS A 731 67.22 -49.20 -72.36
C HIS A 731 68.67 -48.86 -72.76
N GLY A 732 69.61 -49.78 -72.64
CA GLY A 732 71.02 -49.62 -73.01
C GLY A 732 71.30 -50.04 -74.45
N PHE A 733 72.25 -49.39 -75.14
CA PHE A 733 72.71 -49.83 -76.46
C PHE A 733 74.25 -49.94 -76.50
N SER A 734 74.75 -50.89 -77.31
CA SER A 734 76.18 -50.99 -77.64
C SER A 734 76.37 -51.69 -78.98
N GLY A 735 77.31 -51.21 -79.80
CA GLY A 735 77.58 -51.83 -81.10
C GLY A 735 78.77 -51.24 -81.84
N SER A 736 79.43 -52.04 -82.68
CA SER A 736 80.53 -51.61 -83.54
C SER A 736 80.06 -51.26 -84.95
N VAL A 737 80.41 -50.05 -85.38
CA VAL A 737 80.04 -49.48 -86.68
C VAL A 737 81.31 -49.21 -87.50
N PRO A 738 81.39 -49.60 -88.79
CA PRO A 738 82.55 -49.29 -89.62
C PRO A 738 82.77 -47.77 -89.75
N VAL A 739 84.03 -47.33 -89.81
CA VAL A 739 84.39 -45.92 -90.04
C VAL A 739 84.78 -45.74 -91.51
N PRO A 740 83.93 -45.13 -92.36
CA PRO A 740 84.28 -44.86 -93.75
C PRO A 740 85.45 -43.89 -93.87
N ALA A 741 86.25 -44.02 -94.93
CA ALA A 741 87.38 -43.14 -95.18
C ALA A 741 86.93 -41.66 -95.25
N GLY A 742 87.49 -40.82 -94.37
CA GLY A 742 87.20 -39.39 -94.31
C GLY A 742 86.08 -38.98 -93.34
N ALA A 743 85.43 -39.91 -92.64
CA ALA A 743 84.51 -39.57 -91.55
C ALA A 743 85.25 -38.87 -90.41
N ARG A 744 84.68 -37.76 -89.89
CA ARG A 744 85.30 -36.94 -88.83
C ARG A 744 84.52 -36.93 -87.52
N SER A 745 83.37 -37.59 -87.47
CA SER A 745 82.51 -37.61 -86.29
C SER A 745 81.57 -38.81 -86.26
N VAL A 746 81.17 -39.20 -85.06
CA VAL A 746 80.06 -40.12 -84.78
C VAL A 746 78.99 -39.38 -84.00
N CYS A 747 77.74 -39.51 -84.40
CA CYS A 747 76.58 -39.01 -83.68
C CYS A 747 75.56 -40.12 -83.45
N ALA A 748 74.99 -40.21 -82.25
CA ALA A 748 73.92 -41.14 -81.94
C ALA A 748 72.61 -40.39 -81.70
N TYR A 749 71.52 -40.86 -82.31
CA TYR A 749 70.17 -40.32 -82.15
C TYR A 749 69.23 -41.42 -81.66
N ALA A 750 68.48 -41.13 -80.61
CA ALA A 750 67.35 -41.96 -80.22
C ALA A 750 66.17 -41.67 -81.13
N ILE A 751 65.53 -42.73 -81.64
CA ILE A 751 64.41 -42.63 -82.56
C ILE A 751 63.11 -42.73 -81.79
N ASP A 752 62.26 -41.72 -82.00
CA ASP A 752 60.93 -41.61 -81.42
C ASP A 752 60.00 -42.64 -82.08
N ASP A 753 59.39 -43.50 -81.27
CA ASP A 753 58.54 -44.60 -81.74
C ASP A 753 57.19 -44.12 -82.30
N THR A 754 56.81 -42.88 -82.00
CA THR A 754 55.62 -42.19 -82.53
C THR A 754 55.94 -41.23 -83.69
N GLY A 755 57.22 -41.05 -84.03
CA GLY A 755 57.69 -40.39 -85.25
C GLY A 755 57.67 -38.86 -85.24
N ASN A 756 57.62 -38.21 -84.07
CA ASN A 756 57.48 -36.76 -83.97
C ASN A 756 58.84 -36.02 -83.92
N SER A 757 59.81 -36.47 -83.11
CA SER A 757 61.17 -35.91 -83.15
C SER A 757 62.25 -36.81 -82.52
N ASN A 758 63.30 -37.12 -83.29
CA ASN A 758 64.45 -37.90 -82.80
C ASN A 758 65.39 -37.04 -81.95
N ALA A 759 65.87 -37.58 -80.83
CA ALA A 759 66.75 -36.86 -79.91
C ALA A 759 68.23 -37.15 -80.16
N LEU A 760 69.07 -36.12 -80.27
CA LEU A 760 70.52 -36.30 -80.33
C LEU A 760 71.06 -36.68 -78.94
N LEU A 761 71.57 -37.90 -78.81
CA LEU A 761 72.16 -38.42 -77.57
C LEU A 761 73.59 -37.91 -77.34
N GLY A 762 74.28 -37.60 -78.44
CA GLY A 762 75.61 -37.00 -78.40
C GLY A 762 76.36 -37.16 -79.73
N CYS A 763 77.30 -36.24 -79.96
CA CYS A 763 78.24 -36.30 -81.08
C CYS A 763 79.67 -36.20 -80.56
N ARG A 764 80.58 -36.99 -81.14
CA ARG A 764 82.00 -37.00 -80.80
C ARG A 764 82.84 -37.00 -82.08
N PRO A 765 83.96 -36.27 -82.13
CA PRO A 765 84.92 -36.40 -83.23
C PRO A 765 85.59 -37.79 -83.19
N LEU A 766 85.96 -38.30 -84.37
CA LEU A 766 86.65 -39.58 -84.56
C LEU A 766 88.18 -39.45 -84.53
#